data_AF-A0A9Q0M0F0-F1
#
_entry.id   AF-A0A9Q0M0F0-F1
#
_cell.length_a   1.000
_cell.length_b   1.000
_cell.length_c   1.000
_cell.angle_alpha   90.00
_cell.angle_beta   90.00
_cell.angle_gamma   90.00
#
_symmetry.space_group_name_H-M   'P 1'
#
loop_
_entity.id
_entity.type
_entity.pdbx_description
1 polymer ?
#
loop_
_entity_poly.entity_id
_entity_poly.type
_entity_poly.pdbx_seq_one_letter_code
_entity_poly.pdbx_strand_id
1 'polypeptide(L)'
;MFIILWLVLIAFERFLLIRPESPVPINIHINSDHCIYDDGKPKSKRRCLRVSSLDEPFTKFSPVVKSEIKKQPYRLKQMNIILFWTKYFGKEPFIERQVSIFEKLFKKINNDNEDIPSKVTFWRPPECSHKYPECLVTTDRSFLSQANSLIFHWRDLDPNDIPLVRHWNQSWILYNLESPLHTKMVDPSFNFNLVATYRSNSDLVITYGSIEKNELYRTVNHSGNVSLKNKTKWISWFVSHCNTPSLRGEYVDQLSRYISVDIYGACGKLSCNPPQSEYCYKMIERDYRFYLSFENSICIDYVTEKLWNIMQYDIIPVVYGGANYTHLLPPHSYIDATELRPIELAKKLTRIGNNPQLYNQYFKWKRFYHLEGIKTPFNGKLLCKLCHNMKLSKHNRKMKHYQHTAEKINSCSNSTTPTPNRIGSDHCVYDASNLYLEQHCLRVSELVEPLKSKSAVNQASSPNQLKYMNIILFWTSYFGTNPFYGAKSSLPEIFEKEDKNKENIPTKVTFWRPPKCSLKYPECLVTTDRSFLSRANSLIFHWRDLDPNDIPLVRHWNQSWTLFNFESPMNTLKVNPLFIFNLVATYRFDSDLVIRYGLVEENEFNNTKVHSGNVSLEHKTKWISWFVSNCYTHSLREKYVDHLSHYITVDIYGACGKLSCNPPQSDHCYKMIERDYRFYLSFENSICTDYATEKLWNIMQYDIIPIVYGGANYTHLLPPMSYIDATELRPIELANKLFRIGSNSELYNQYFKWKRQFHVKGTDDPFNSKILCKMCHHMKHNKEMKHQRTAKEINSWYFNNTCDIVKVKLF
;
A
#
# COMPACT_ATOMS: atom_id res chain seq x y z
N MET A 1 18.13 -31.80 38.67
CA MET A 1 17.29 -31.24 37.58
C MET A 1 16.00 -32.03 37.34
N PHE A 2 15.97 -33.36 37.47
CA PHE A 2 14.73 -34.15 37.29
C PHE A 2 13.70 -34.04 38.44
N ILE A 3 14.10 -33.71 39.66
CA ILE A 3 13.18 -33.55 40.81
C ILE A 3 12.39 -32.23 40.74
N ILE A 4 12.96 -31.18 40.14
CA ILE A 4 12.28 -29.88 39.96
C ILE A 4 11.22 -29.97 38.86
N LEU A 5 11.46 -30.76 37.80
CA LEU A 5 10.46 -30.99 36.76
C LEU A 5 9.25 -31.80 37.27
N TRP A 6 9.46 -32.70 38.22
CA TRP A 6 8.39 -33.53 38.79
C TRP A 6 7.50 -32.75 39.78
N LEU A 7 8.07 -31.81 40.54
CA LEU A 7 7.30 -30.94 41.46
C LEU A 7 6.47 -29.87 40.72
N VAL A 8 6.92 -29.42 39.53
CA VAL A 8 6.15 -28.48 38.71
C VAL A 8 4.96 -29.17 38.00
N LEU A 9 5.08 -30.46 37.67
CA LEU A 9 3.98 -31.25 37.10
C LEU A 9 2.87 -31.59 38.11
N ILE A 10 3.21 -31.82 39.38
CA ILE A 10 2.22 -32.05 40.45
C ILE A 10 1.48 -30.75 40.82
N ALA A 11 2.09 -29.58 40.64
CA ALA A 11 1.46 -28.28 40.85
C ALA A 11 0.47 -27.89 39.73
N PHE A 12 0.62 -28.42 38.52
CA PHE A 12 -0.24 -28.09 37.38
C PHE A 12 -1.50 -28.97 37.28
N GLU A 13 -1.50 -30.19 37.84
CA GLU A 13 -2.70 -31.04 37.86
C GLU A 13 -3.69 -30.72 39.00
N ARG A 14 -3.31 -29.95 40.02
CA ARG A 14 -4.23 -29.52 41.10
C ARG A 14 -5.00 -28.22 40.83
N PHE A 15 -4.78 -27.55 39.69
CA PHE A 15 -5.45 -26.29 39.36
C PHE A 15 -6.64 -26.40 38.39
N LEU A 16 -7.02 -27.62 37.97
CA LEU A 16 -8.12 -27.85 37.01
C LEU A 16 -9.38 -28.51 37.59
N LEU A 17 -9.54 -28.58 38.91
CA LEU A 17 -10.78 -29.07 39.54
C LEU A 17 -11.12 -28.29 40.83
N ILE A 18 -11.58 -27.04 40.68
CA ILE A 18 -12.35 -26.36 41.72
C ILE A 18 -13.56 -25.65 41.06
N ARG A 19 -14.75 -26.20 41.30
CA ARG A 19 -16.05 -25.56 41.04
C ARG A 19 -16.29 -24.49 42.11
N PRO A 20 -16.85 -23.31 41.78
CA PRO A 20 -17.51 -22.48 42.78
C PRO A 20 -18.93 -23.01 42.99
N GLU A 21 -19.23 -23.36 44.24
CA GLU A 21 -20.56 -23.67 44.75
C GLU A 21 -21.49 -22.46 44.63
N SER A 22 -22.76 -22.76 44.37
CA SER A 22 -23.91 -21.85 44.32
C SER A 22 -24.17 -21.13 45.65
N PRO A 23 -24.53 -19.83 45.67
CA PRO A 23 -25.14 -19.21 46.83
C PRO A 23 -26.66 -19.48 46.89
N VAL A 24 -27.07 -19.93 48.06
CA VAL A 24 -28.43 -20.12 48.60
C VAL A 24 -29.23 -18.80 48.58
N PRO A 25 -30.56 -18.81 48.38
CA PRO A 25 -31.36 -17.59 48.29
C PRO A 25 -31.61 -16.97 49.68
N ILE A 26 -31.35 -15.66 49.80
CA ILE A 26 -31.72 -14.87 50.97
C ILE A 26 -33.07 -14.19 50.66
N ASN A 27 -34.12 -14.60 51.38
CA ASN A 27 -35.40 -13.90 51.43
C ASN A 27 -35.27 -12.66 52.33
N ILE A 28 -35.57 -11.47 51.79
CA ILE A 28 -35.82 -10.27 52.60
C ILE A 28 -37.28 -9.85 52.34
N HIS A 29 -38.12 -10.04 53.35
CA HIS A 29 -39.46 -9.44 53.47
C HIS A 29 -39.33 -8.05 54.12
N ILE A 30 -39.86 -6.99 53.51
CA ILE A 30 -40.27 -5.76 54.20
C ILE A 30 -41.62 -5.27 53.62
N ASN A 31 -42.54 -4.94 54.52
CA ASN A 31 -43.96 -4.59 54.37
C ASN A 31 -44.24 -3.15 53.85
N SER A 32 -45.45 -3.00 53.27
CA SER A 32 -46.42 -1.86 53.20
C SER A 32 -46.24 -0.69 54.21
N ASP A 33 -46.68 0.57 54.06
CA ASP A 33 -47.51 1.38 53.14
C ASP A 33 -47.45 2.85 53.63
N HIS A 34 -47.42 3.89 52.77
CA HIS A 34 -47.80 5.29 53.10
C HIS A 34 -48.40 6.00 51.86
N CYS A 35 -49.56 6.67 52.01
CA CYS A 35 -50.27 7.41 50.96
C CYS A 35 -50.57 8.85 51.42
N ILE A 36 -50.39 9.84 50.55
CA ILE A 36 -50.75 11.26 50.78
C ILE A 36 -51.97 11.62 49.89
N TYR A 37 -52.96 12.32 50.45
CA TYR A 37 -54.19 12.75 49.76
C TYR A 37 -54.08 14.21 49.29
N ASP A 38 -54.73 14.55 48.18
CA ASP A 38 -54.81 15.91 47.63
C ASP A 38 -56.15 16.57 48.01
N ASP A 39 -56.08 17.73 48.65
CA ASP A 39 -57.23 18.48 49.16
C ASP A 39 -57.83 19.36 48.06
N GLY A 40 -59.08 19.08 47.69
CA GLY A 40 -59.82 19.90 46.72
C GLY A 40 -60.96 19.21 45.97
N LYS A 41 -61.27 17.93 46.24
CA LYS A 41 -62.38 17.21 45.57
C LYS A 41 -63.34 16.51 46.56
N PRO A 42 -64.65 16.45 46.21
CA PRO A 42 -65.67 15.82 47.05
C PRO A 42 -65.41 14.33 47.30
N LYS A 43 -65.83 13.85 48.49
CA LYS A 43 -65.39 12.60 49.14
C LYS A 43 -65.56 11.30 48.33
N SER A 44 -66.33 11.28 47.24
CA SER A 44 -66.54 10.09 46.40
C SER A 44 -65.48 9.86 45.31
N LYS A 45 -64.44 10.72 45.20
CA LYS A 45 -63.35 10.59 44.20
C LYS A 45 -61.93 10.82 44.75
N ARG A 46 -61.62 10.42 45.99
CA ARG A 46 -60.24 10.47 46.54
C ARG A 46 -59.50 9.14 46.27
N ARG A 47 -58.35 9.19 45.57
CA ARG A 47 -57.45 8.04 45.31
C ARG A 47 -56.14 8.24 46.09
N CYS A 48 -55.66 7.18 46.76
CA CYS A 48 -54.35 7.13 47.41
C CYS A 48 -53.21 7.06 46.39
N LEU A 49 -52.21 7.95 46.51
CA LEU A 49 -50.96 7.93 45.73
C LEU A 49 -49.91 7.07 46.43
N ARG A 50 -49.36 6.06 45.74
CA ARG A 50 -48.19 5.28 46.18
C ARG A 50 -46.93 5.86 45.52
N VAL A 51 -45.93 6.24 46.32
CA VAL A 51 -44.61 6.67 45.84
C VAL A 51 -43.75 5.43 45.65
N SER A 52 -43.36 5.12 44.41
CA SER A 52 -42.25 4.21 44.10
C SER A 52 -41.38 4.86 43.03
N SER A 53 -40.12 5.08 43.41
CA SER A 53 -38.91 5.29 42.60
C SER A 53 -39.10 5.52 41.09
N LEU A 54 -38.69 6.73 40.67
CA LEU A 54 -38.29 7.09 39.32
C LEU A 54 -37.33 6.06 38.71
N ASP A 55 -37.79 5.35 37.69
CA ASP A 55 -36.97 4.82 36.58
C ASP A 55 -37.89 4.25 35.48
N GLU A 56 -38.52 5.12 34.68
CA GLU A 56 -38.94 4.76 33.31
C GLU A 56 -38.76 5.97 32.37
N PRO A 57 -37.88 5.90 31.36
CA PRO A 57 -37.75 6.97 30.38
C PRO A 57 -38.88 6.93 29.36
N PHE A 58 -39.50 8.10 29.20
CA PHE A 58 -40.45 8.49 28.16
C PHE A 58 -40.05 7.98 26.77
N THR A 59 -40.73 6.93 26.30
CA THR A 59 -40.87 6.59 24.89
C THR A 59 -42.23 7.06 24.39
N LYS A 60 -42.30 8.30 23.91
CA LYS A 60 -43.36 8.76 23.00
C LYS A 60 -42.75 9.57 21.87
N PHE A 61 -42.20 8.86 20.89
CA PHE A 61 -42.20 9.36 19.52
C PHE A 61 -43.38 8.72 18.79
N SER A 62 -44.19 9.57 18.15
CA SER A 62 -45.30 9.20 17.28
C SER A 62 -44.91 8.12 16.27
N PRO A 63 -45.87 7.26 15.86
CA PRO A 63 -45.61 6.16 14.96
C PRO A 63 -45.26 6.71 13.58
N VAL A 64 -43.97 6.66 13.21
CA VAL A 64 -43.61 6.70 11.80
C VAL A 64 -44.06 5.36 11.21
N VAL A 65 -45.28 5.40 10.68
CA VAL A 65 -45.88 4.53 9.67
C VAL A 65 -45.07 3.25 9.42
N LYS A 66 -45.50 2.15 10.05
CA LYS A 66 -45.24 0.80 9.55
C LYS A 66 -45.91 0.70 8.17
N SER A 67 -45.27 1.20 7.13
CA SER A 67 -45.60 0.76 5.78
C SER A 67 -45.22 -0.71 5.76
N GLU A 68 -46.22 -1.59 5.58
CA GLU A 68 -46.01 -2.99 5.29
C GLU A 68 -45.06 -3.11 4.10
N ILE A 69 -43.77 -3.27 4.39
CA ILE A 69 -42.82 -3.76 3.40
C ILE A 69 -43.24 -5.20 3.18
N LYS A 70 -44.02 -5.41 2.11
CA LYS A 70 -44.38 -6.74 1.59
C LYS A 70 -43.13 -7.62 1.70
N LYS A 71 -43.21 -8.66 2.53
CA LYS A 71 -42.16 -9.67 2.75
C LYS A 71 -41.96 -10.46 1.45
N GLN A 72 -41.35 -9.83 0.44
CA GLN A 72 -40.76 -10.58 -0.65
C GLN A 72 -39.50 -11.27 -0.13
N PRO A 73 -39.22 -12.52 -0.54
CA PRO A 73 -37.97 -13.18 -0.21
C PRO A 73 -36.81 -12.35 -0.77
N TYR A 74 -36.05 -11.70 0.11
CA TYR A 74 -34.96 -10.84 -0.27
C TYR A 74 -33.87 -11.66 -0.95
N ARG A 75 -33.63 -11.39 -2.25
CA ARG A 75 -32.49 -11.96 -2.96
C ARG A 75 -31.25 -11.17 -2.56
N LEU A 76 -30.29 -11.80 -1.85
CA LEU A 76 -29.00 -11.19 -1.48
C LEU A 76 -28.29 -10.51 -2.67
N LYS A 77 -28.47 -11.03 -3.89
CA LYS A 77 -27.95 -10.44 -5.13
C LYS A 77 -28.42 -9.00 -5.41
N GLN A 78 -29.49 -8.53 -4.76
CA GLN A 78 -30.04 -7.18 -4.92
C GLN A 78 -29.64 -6.22 -3.79
N MET A 79 -28.96 -6.72 -2.75
CA MET A 79 -28.53 -5.92 -1.59
C MET A 79 -27.15 -5.30 -1.82
N ASN A 80 -26.93 -4.13 -1.21
CA ASN A 80 -25.63 -3.48 -1.13
C ASN A 80 -25.00 -3.82 0.24
N ILE A 81 -24.10 -4.79 0.29
CA ILE A 81 -23.48 -5.27 1.53
C ILE A 81 -22.18 -4.50 1.81
N ILE A 82 -22.07 -3.93 3.01
CA ILE A 82 -20.84 -3.38 3.59
C ILE A 82 -20.27 -4.40 4.58
N LEU A 83 -19.06 -4.87 4.33
CA LEU A 83 -18.34 -5.79 5.20
C LEU A 83 -17.34 -5.06 6.07
N PHE A 84 -17.52 -5.15 7.38
CA PHE A 84 -16.62 -4.61 8.38
C PHE A 84 -15.51 -5.62 8.62
N TRP A 85 -14.31 -5.27 8.16
CA TRP A 85 -13.26 -6.27 8.02
C TRP A 85 -12.35 -6.36 9.26
N THR A 86 -11.85 -5.23 9.75
CA THR A 86 -10.85 -5.18 10.83
C THR A 86 -11.43 -5.50 12.20
N LYS A 87 -10.64 -6.17 13.06
CA LYS A 87 -11.03 -6.56 14.43
C LYS A 87 -11.52 -5.42 15.31
N TYR A 88 -11.13 -4.17 15.02
CA TYR A 88 -11.64 -2.95 15.63
C TYR A 88 -13.17 -2.92 15.73
N PHE A 89 -13.86 -3.45 14.71
CA PHE A 89 -15.31 -3.48 14.66
C PHE A 89 -15.95 -4.55 15.55
N GLY A 90 -15.19 -5.49 16.11
CA GLY A 90 -15.72 -6.57 16.95
C GLY A 90 -16.69 -7.52 16.23
N LYS A 91 -17.36 -8.41 16.99
CA LYS A 91 -18.39 -9.33 16.45
C LYS A 91 -19.75 -8.65 16.33
N GLU A 92 -20.08 -7.80 17.29
CA GLU A 92 -21.23 -6.89 17.23
C GLU A 92 -20.69 -5.46 17.22
N PRO A 93 -20.57 -4.83 16.03
CA PRO A 93 -19.98 -3.49 15.90
C PRO A 93 -20.84 -2.39 16.55
N PHE A 94 -22.04 -2.75 17.00
CA PHE A 94 -22.98 -1.89 17.67
C PHE A 94 -23.30 -2.54 19.03
N ILE A 95 -22.80 -1.97 20.13
CA ILE A 95 -23.00 -2.48 21.51
C ILE A 95 -24.50 -2.50 21.84
N GLU A 96 -24.98 -3.39 22.73
CA GLU A 96 -26.41 -3.59 23.08
C GLU A 96 -27.25 -2.31 23.32
N ARG A 97 -26.67 -1.21 23.85
CA ARG A 97 -27.39 0.08 23.99
C ARG A 97 -27.67 0.80 22.65
N GLN A 98 -27.01 0.40 21.57
CA GLN A 98 -27.13 0.92 20.20
C GLN A 98 -28.02 0.05 19.30
N VAL A 99 -28.35 -1.17 19.74
CA VAL A 99 -29.21 -2.11 19.00
C VAL A 99 -30.65 -1.59 18.91
N SER A 100 -31.08 -0.72 19.82
CA SER A 100 -32.38 -0.04 19.74
C SER A 100 -32.52 0.85 18.51
N ILE A 101 -31.39 1.28 17.94
CA ILE A 101 -31.33 2.10 16.75
C ILE A 101 -31.27 1.12 15.55
N PHE A 102 -30.44 0.08 15.53
CA PHE A 102 -30.23 -0.76 14.34
C PHE A 102 -31.24 -1.93 14.17
N GLU A 103 -31.91 -2.03 13.01
CA GLU A 103 -32.73 -3.20 12.68
C GLU A 103 -31.86 -4.45 12.52
N LYS A 104 -31.95 -5.40 13.47
CA LYS A 104 -31.29 -6.71 13.40
C LYS A 104 -32.13 -7.67 12.55
N LEU A 105 -31.65 -8.02 11.36
CA LEU A 105 -32.31 -9.00 10.49
C LEU A 105 -31.71 -10.40 10.71
N PHE A 106 -32.51 -11.33 11.23
CA PHE A 106 -32.19 -12.76 11.23
C PHE A 106 -33.04 -13.47 10.18
N LYS A 107 -32.45 -13.98 9.08
CA LYS A 107 -33.09 -15.07 8.33
C LYS A 107 -32.17 -15.87 7.39
N LYS A 108 -32.29 -17.18 7.56
CA LYS A 108 -31.73 -18.32 6.81
C LYS A 108 -32.11 -18.22 5.32
N ILE A 109 -31.12 -18.28 4.42
CA ILE A 109 -31.32 -18.44 2.97
C ILE A 109 -30.74 -19.81 2.61
N ASN A 110 -31.61 -20.83 2.53
CA ASN A 110 -31.28 -22.11 1.93
C ASN A 110 -31.51 -22.04 0.42
N ASN A 111 -30.62 -22.68 -0.35
CA ASN A 111 -30.98 -23.87 -1.12
C ASN A 111 -29.72 -24.74 -1.36
N ASP A 112 -29.80 -25.93 -0.78
CA ASP A 112 -29.28 -27.24 -1.21
C ASP A 112 -27.76 -27.49 -1.23
N ASN A 113 -27.17 -27.65 -0.04
CA ASN A 113 -26.71 -28.96 0.48
C ASN A 113 -26.13 -28.78 1.90
N GLU A 114 -26.31 -29.80 2.73
CA GLU A 114 -26.20 -29.82 4.19
C GLU A 114 -24.80 -29.48 4.75
N ASP A 115 -24.75 -28.46 5.63
CA ASP A 115 -24.13 -28.48 6.99
C ASP A 115 -24.07 -27.03 7.52
N ILE A 116 -24.98 -26.64 8.43
CA ILE A 116 -25.04 -25.27 8.99
C ILE A 116 -24.93 -25.31 10.51
N PRO A 117 -23.90 -24.63 11.06
CA PRO A 117 -24.12 -23.78 12.21
C PRO A 117 -23.59 -22.36 11.95
N SER A 118 -24.47 -21.40 11.65
CA SER A 118 -24.25 -19.97 11.99
C SER A 118 -25.48 -19.10 11.68
N LYS A 119 -25.98 -18.40 12.70
CA LYS A 119 -26.94 -17.29 12.53
C LYS A 119 -26.17 -16.08 11.98
N VAL A 120 -26.24 -15.84 10.68
CA VAL A 120 -25.70 -14.61 10.07
C VAL A 120 -26.50 -13.40 10.57
N THR A 121 -25.82 -12.35 10.98
CA THR A 121 -26.44 -11.10 11.42
C THR A 121 -26.15 -9.98 10.43
N PHE A 122 -27.20 -9.29 10.00
CA PHE A 122 -27.12 -8.04 9.25
C PHE A 122 -27.72 -6.89 10.06
N TRP A 123 -27.13 -5.70 9.89
CA TRP A 123 -27.59 -4.46 10.49
C TRP A 123 -27.91 -3.41 9.41
N ARG A 124 -28.83 -2.49 9.73
CA ARG A 124 -29.11 -1.30 8.92
C ARG A 124 -28.99 -0.01 9.74
N PRO A 125 -28.40 1.07 9.19
CA PRO A 125 -28.41 2.38 9.83
C PRO A 125 -29.83 2.94 9.95
N PRO A 126 -30.44 2.98 11.14
CA PRO A 126 -31.79 3.50 11.41
C PRO A 126 -32.07 4.86 10.83
N GLU A 127 -31.10 5.77 10.94
CA GLU A 127 -31.25 7.18 10.59
C GLU A 127 -31.52 7.35 9.09
N CYS A 128 -31.22 6.34 8.28
CA CYS A 128 -31.42 6.37 6.83
C CYS A 128 -31.86 5.02 6.24
N SER A 129 -32.30 4.05 7.06
CA SER A 129 -32.75 2.73 6.59
C SER A 129 -33.94 2.86 5.64
N HIS A 130 -34.82 3.84 5.88
CA HIS A 130 -35.92 4.21 5.00
C HIS A 130 -35.45 4.74 3.63
N LYS A 131 -34.29 5.40 3.57
CA LYS A 131 -33.72 6.00 2.35
C LYS A 131 -32.86 5.00 1.55
N TYR A 132 -32.25 4.04 2.26
CA TYR A 132 -31.37 3.01 1.70
C TYR A 132 -31.72 1.60 2.23
N PRO A 133 -32.95 1.09 1.97
CA PRO A 133 -33.39 -0.20 2.49
C PRO A 133 -32.56 -1.39 1.97
N GLU A 134 -31.86 -1.22 0.85
CA GLU A 134 -30.97 -2.20 0.26
C GLU A 134 -29.58 -2.26 0.92
N CYS A 135 -29.22 -1.30 1.77
CA CYS A 135 -27.90 -1.20 2.40
C CYS A 135 -27.83 -2.07 3.66
N LEU A 136 -26.98 -3.09 3.64
CA LEU A 136 -26.79 -4.01 4.76
C LEU A 136 -25.34 -3.96 5.24
N VAL A 137 -25.14 -4.09 6.55
CA VAL A 137 -23.82 -4.16 7.18
C VAL A 137 -23.64 -5.51 7.84
N THR A 138 -22.46 -6.11 7.72
CA THR A 138 -22.09 -7.31 8.48
C THR A 138 -20.59 -7.31 8.84
N THR A 139 -20.22 -8.04 9.89
CA THR A 139 -18.84 -8.38 10.27
C THR A 139 -18.48 -9.82 9.87
N ASP A 140 -19.45 -10.56 9.34
CA ASP A 140 -19.26 -11.95 8.93
C ASP A 140 -18.47 -12.03 7.62
N ARG A 141 -17.20 -12.43 7.74
CA ARG A 141 -16.25 -12.50 6.63
C ARG A 141 -16.61 -13.55 5.58
N SER A 142 -17.53 -14.48 5.86
CA SER A 142 -18.06 -15.38 4.83
C SER A 142 -18.74 -14.63 3.68
N PHE A 143 -19.19 -13.40 3.91
CA PHE A 143 -19.77 -12.51 2.89
C PHE A 143 -18.73 -11.76 2.06
N LEU A 144 -17.44 -12.09 2.18
CA LEU A 144 -16.37 -11.45 1.41
C LEU A 144 -16.68 -11.43 -0.09
N SER A 145 -17.22 -12.49 -0.68
CA SER A 145 -17.48 -12.51 -2.13
C SER A 145 -18.74 -11.74 -2.56
N GLN A 146 -19.68 -11.54 -1.63
CA GLN A 146 -20.97 -10.89 -1.86
C GLN A 146 -20.96 -9.41 -1.44
N ALA A 147 -19.98 -8.98 -0.65
CA ALA A 147 -19.83 -7.61 -0.23
C ALA A 147 -19.64 -6.68 -1.42
N ASN A 148 -20.26 -5.51 -1.38
CA ASN A 148 -20.05 -4.44 -2.36
C ASN A 148 -18.96 -3.46 -1.89
N SER A 149 -18.82 -3.31 -0.57
CA SER A 149 -17.76 -2.51 0.03
C SER A 149 -17.17 -3.21 1.23
N LEU A 150 -15.88 -3.01 1.45
CA LEU A 150 -15.19 -3.42 2.67
C LEU A 150 -14.69 -2.16 3.37
N ILE A 151 -14.86 -2.08 4.68
CA ILE A 151 -14.30 -1.00 5.49
C ILE A 151 -13.25 -1.55 6.44
N PHE A 152 -12.15 -0.81 6.53
CA PHE A 152 -10.97 -1.17 7.28
C PHE A 152 -10.61 -0.03 8.23
N HIS A 153 -10.53 -0.32 9.52
CA HIS A 153 -9.99 0.63 10.48
C HIS A 153 -8.47 0.69 10.32
N TRP A 154 -7.96 1.86 9.93
CA TRP A 154 -6.56 2.06 9.59
C TRP A 154 -5.63 1.72 10.75
N ARG A 155 -5.85 2.29 11.94
CA ARG A 155 -4.94 2.14 13.08
C ARG A 155 -4.75 0.69 13.51
N ASP A 156 -5.82 -0.10 13.40
CA ASP A 156 -5.85 -1.52 13.77
C ASP A 156 -5.80 -2.46 12.56
N LEU A 157 -5.39 -1.94 11.40
CA LEU A 157 -5.19 -2.76 10.21
C LEU A 157 -3.99 -3.68 10.45
N ASP A 158 -4.22 -4.98 10.40
CA ASP A 158 -3.18 -5.99 10.37
C ASP A 158 -2.92 -6.39 8.90
N PRO A 159 -1.73 -6.12 8.35
CA PRO A 159 -1.33 -6.55 7.00
C PRO A 159 -1.59 -8.02 6.69
N ASN A 160 -1.47 -8.90 7.68
CA ASN A 160 -1.66 -10.34 7.51
C ASN A 160 -3.14 -10.74 7.50
N ASP A 161 -4.02 -9.84 7.96
CA ASP A 161 -5.44 -10.09 8.08
C ASP A 161 -6.23 -9.56 6.89
N ILE A 162 -5.59 -9.01 5.85
CA ILE A 162 -6.26 -8.43 4.67
C ILE A 162 -6.80 -9.53 3.74
N PRO A 163 -7.96 -9.34 3.08
CA PRO A 163 -8.51 -10.35 2.19
C PRO A 163 -7.50 -10.70 1.08
N LEU A 164 -7.16 -11.98 0.97
CA LEU A 164 -6.24 -12.50 -0.05
C LEU A 164 -6.76 -12.34 -1.49
N VAL A 165 -8.08 -12.16 -1.63
CA VAL A 165 -8.77 -11.95 -2.91
C VAL A 165 -9.52 -10.64 -2.82
N ARG A 166 -9.28 -9.76 -3.80
CA ARG A 166 -10.04 -8.53 -4.00
C ARG A 166 -10.94 -8.66 -5.22
N HIS A 167 -12.25 -8.54 -5.02
CA HIS A 167 -13.18 -8.55 -6.14
C HIS A 167 -13.19 -7.19 -6.85
N TRP A 168 -13.15 -7.19 -8.18
CA TRP A 168 -13.07 -5.98 -9.01
C TRP A 168 -14.25 -5.01 -8.80
N ASN A 169 -15.37 -5.52 -8.31
CA ASN A 169 -16.61 -4.79 -8.07
C ASN A 169 -16.68 -4.19 -6.66
N GLN A 170 -15.69 -4.43 -5.82
CA GLN A 170 -15.68 -4.04 -4.41
C GLN A 170 -14.95 -2.72 -4.18
N SER A 171 -15.56 -1.86 -3.36
CA SER A 171 -14.91 -0.64 -2.87
C SER A 171 -14.28 -0.90 -1.51
N TRP A 172 -12.96 -0.76 -1.41
CA TRP A 172 -12.24 -0.83 -0.14
C TRP A 172 -12.11 0.57 0.45
N ILE A 173 -12.49 0.72 1.71
CA ILE A 173 -12.63 2.01 2.38
C ILE A 173 -11.71 2.02 3.59
N LEU A 174 -10.73 2.94 3.59
CA LEU A 174 -9.83 3.13 4.72
C LEU A 174 -10.44 4.16 5.68
N TYR A 175 -10.82 3.70 6.86
CA TYR A 175 -11.47 4.51 7.89
C TYR A 175 -10.51 4.80 9.05
N ASN A 176 -10.38 6.07 9.44
CA ASN A 176 -9.62 6.45 10.62
C ASN A 176 -10.05 7.79 11.19
N LEU A 177 -10.14 7.89 12.51
CA LEU A 177 -10.34 9.15 13.22
C LEU A 177 -9.14 9.58 14.06
N GLU A 178 -8.07 8.79 14.10
CA GLU A 178 -6.85 9.13 14.83
C GLU A 178 -5.87 9.95 13.98
N SER A 179 -5.03 10.74 14.64
CA SER A 179 -3.97 11.51 13.98
C SER A 179 -2.93 10.62 13.28
N PRO A 180 -2.28 11.11 12.20
CA PRO A 180 -1.17 10.43 11.54
C PRO A 180 -0.03 10.06 12.48
N LEU A 181 0.29 10.92 13.47
CA LEU A 181 1.37 10.65 14.44
C LEU A 181 1.06 9.49 15.39
N HIS A 182 -0.21 9.11 15.52
CA HIS A 182 -0.67 7.98 16.34
C HIS A 182 -1.25 6.83 15.49
N THR A 183 -1.05 6.87 14.17
CA THR A 183 -1.53 5.86 13.23
C THR A 183 -0.34 5.27 12.47
N LYS A 184 -0.29 3.95 12.33
CA LYS A 184 0.76 3.29 11.54
C LYS A 184 0.61 3.65 10.06
N MET A 185 1.72 3.78 9.35
CA MET A 185 1.67 3.93 7.90
C MET A 185 1.03 2.66 7.30
N VAL A 186 0.01 2.85 6.45
CA VAL A 186 -0.63 1.75 5.73
C VAL A 186 0.22 1.42 4.52
N ASP A 187 0.50 0.14 4.32
CA ASP A 187 1.15 -0.34 3.09
C ASP A 187 0.28 0.09 1.89
N PRO A 188 0.83 0.94 1.00
CA PRO A 188 0.09 1.41 -0.16
C PRO A 188 -0.30 0.29 -1.13
N SER A 189 0.33 -0.89 -1.05
CA SER A 189 -0.01 -2.09 -1.85
C SER A 189 -1.47 -2.51 -1.69
N PHE A 190 -2.10 -2.21 -0.55
CA PHE A 190 -3.50 -2.54 -0.26
C PHE A 190 -4.51 -1.72 -1.09
N ASN A 191 -4.09 -0.60 -1.70
CA ASN A 191 -4.84 0.13 -2.72
C ASN A 191 -6.31 0.46 -2.36
N PHE A 192 -6.58 1.20 -1.28
CA PHE A 192 -7.95 1.59 -0.91
C PHE A 192 -8.61 2.51 -1.95
N ASN A 193 -9.90 2.31 -2.21
CA ASN A 193 -10.68 3.09 -3.17
C ASN A 193 -11.14 4.44 -2.61
N LEU A 194 -11.50 4.46 -1.32
CA LEU A 194 -12.04 5.62 -0.63
C LEU A 194 -11.34 5.77 0.72
N VAL A 195 -11.16 7.01 1.15
CA VAL A 195 -10.67 7.31 2.50
C VAL A 195 -11.70 8.10 3.27
N ALA A 196 -11.91 7.64 4.50
CA ALA A 196 -12.96 8.09 5.38
C ALA A 196 -12.33 8.57 6.69
N THR A 197 -11.98 9.85 6.77
CA THR A 197 -11.29 10.45 7.93
C THR A 197 -11.85 11.83 8.28
N TYR A 198 -11.35 12.45 9.36
CA TYR A 198 -11.70 13.80 9.79
C TYR A 198 -11.24 14.92 8.85
N ARG A 199 -10.32 14.63 7.92
CA ARG A 199 -9.78 15.62 6.99
C ARG A 199 -10.87 16.15 6.07
N SER A 200 -10.90 17.47 5.89
CA SER A 200 -11.84 18.15 4.98
C SER A 200 -11.71 17.71 3.51
N ASN A 201 -10.52 17.27 3.12
CA ASN A 201 -10.21 16.80 1.77
C ASN A 201 -10.45 15.28 1.56
N SER A 202 -10.90 14.53 2.57
CA SER A 202 -11.21 13.09 2.45
C SER A 202 -12.39 12.81 1.51
N ASP A 203 -12.40 11.62 0.88
CA ASP A 203 -13.53 11.22 0.02
C ASP A 203 -14.82 11.10 0.83
N LEU A 204 -14.70 10.72 2.10
CA LEU A 204 -15.79 10.70 3.08
C LEU A 204 -15.31 11.42 4.35
N VAL A 205 -15.73 12.67 4.55
CA VAL A 205 -15.37 13.42 5.76
C VAL A 205 -16.18 12.92 6.96
N ILE A 206 -15.49 12.55 8.04
CA ILE A 206 -16.07 12.05 9.29
C ILE A 206 -15.44 12.79 10.46
N THR A 207 -16.19 13.65 11.13
CA THR A 207 -15.73 14.42 12.28
C THR A 207 -16.29 13.82 13.58
N TYR A 208 -15.68 14.12 14.73
CA TYR A 208 -16.20 13.75 16.06
C TYR A 208 -17.46 14.54 16.48
N GLY A 209 -17.84 15.56 15.72
CA GLY A 209 -19.05 16.33 15.92
C GLY A 209 -19.24 17.36 14.80
N SER A 210 -20.42 17.97 14.79
CA SER A 210 -20.76 19.05 13.86
C SER A 210 -21.63 20.10 14.57
N ILE A 211 -21.57 21.32 14.05
CA ILE A 211 -22.42 22.42 14.46
C ILE A 211 -23.30 22.78 13.27
N GLU A 212 -24.61 22.75 13.47
CA GLU A 212 -25.58 23.12 12.44
C GLU A 212 -26.34 24.38 12.87
N LYS A 213 -26.60 25.27 11.92
CA LYS A 213 -27.41 26.46 12.18
C LYS A 213 -28.87 26.04 12.30
N ASN A 214 -29.55 26.50 13.35
CA ASN A 214 -30.94 26.16 13.58
C ASN A 214 -31.82 26.96 12.60
N GLU A 215 -32.26 26.35 11.48
CA GLU A 215 -33.12 27.02 10.48
C GLU A 215 -34.56 27.23 10.97
N LEU A 216 -35.01 26.38 11.90
CA LEU A 216 -36.26 26.56 12.63
C LEU A 216 -35.89 27.19 13.97
N TYR A 217 -36.40 28.39 14.27
CA TYR A 217 -36.31 29.04 15.59
C TYR A 217 -37.07 28.24 16.68
N ARG A 218 -36.85 26.92 16.78
CA ARG A 218 -37.38 26.08 17.85
C ARG A 218 -36.61 26.45 19.11
N THR A 219 -37.36 27.08 20.00
CA THR A 219 -37.09 27.42 21.40
C THR A 219 -36.29 26.33 22.12
N VAL A 220 -34.97 26.32 21.96
CA VAL A 220 -34.11 25.80 23.01
C VAL A 220 -34.06 26.91 24.05
N ASN A 221 -34.58 26.64 25.25
CA ASN A 221 -34.55 27.53 26.41
C ASN A 221 -33.11 27.69 26.93
N HIS A 222 -32.17 28.04 26.06
CA HIS A 222 -30.82 28.43 26.44
C HIS A 222 -30.80 29.96 26.55
N SER A 223 -30.78 30.47 27.78
CA SER A 223 -30.68 31.91 28.04
C SER A 223 -29.42 32.53 27.41
N GLY A 224 -28.42 31.72 27.04
CA GLY A 224 -27.10 32.16 26.60
C GLY A 224 -26.31 32.89 27.68
N ASN A 225 -26.82 32.89 28.93
CA ASN A 225 -26.24 33.56 30.08
C ASN A 225 -25.92 32.52 31.15
N VAL A 226 -24.63 32.35 31.41
CA VAL A 226 -24.04 31.46 32.40
C VAL A 226 -23.73 32.26 33.67
N SER A 227 -24.11 31.71 34.83
CA SER A 227 -23.79 32.30 36.13
C SER A 227 -22.36 31.95 36.54
N LEU A 228 -21.56 32.96 36.88
CA LEU A 228 -20.21 32.77 37.42
C LEU A 228 -20.19 32.52 38.94
N LYS A 229 -21.34 32.60 39.64
CA LYS A 229 -21.39 32.53 41.12
C LYS A 229 -20.79 31.25 41.69
N ASN A 230 -20.99 30.11 41.02
CA ASN A 230 -20.55 28.79 41.49
C ASN A 230 -19.19 28.38 40.91
N LYS A 231 -18.71 29.08 39.88
CA LYS A 231 -17.43 28.79 39.22
C LYS A 231 -16.29 29.41 40.02
N THR A 232 -15.79 28.71 41.02
CA THR A 232 -14.70 29.18 41.89
C THR A 232 -13.32 28.86 41.32
N LYS A 233 -13.20 27.81 40.49
CA LYS A 233 -11.94 27.34 39.92
C LYS A 233 -11.67 27.91 38.53
N TRP A 234 -10.40 27.93 38.14
CA TRP A 234 -9.95 28.56 36.90
C TRP A 234 -10.01 27.61 35.71
N ILE A 235 -9.07 26.67 35.63
CA ILE A 235 -8.91 25.78 34.48
C ILE A 235 -8.96 24.33 34.96
N SER A 236 -9.62 23.49 34.17
CA SER A 236 -9.59 22.03 34.33
C SER A 236 -9.05 21.37 33.07
N TRP A 237 -8.34 20.25 33.25
CA TRP A 237 -7.84 19.46 32.13
C TRP A 237 -7.95 17.96 32.42
N PHE A 238 -8.68 17.24 31.57
CA PHE A 238 -8.78 15.78 31.67
C PHE A 238 -7.77 15.15 30.71
N VAL A 239 -6.79 14.45 31.26
CA VAL A 239 -5.65 13.95 30.50
C VAL A 239 -5.08 12.66 31.07
N SER A 240 -4.89 11.68 30.18
CA SER A 240 -4.29 10.38 30.50
C SER A 240 -3.05 10.05 29.67
N HIS A 241 -2.79 10.78 28.58
CA HIS A 241 -1.62 10.59 27.71
C HIS A 241 -0.67 11.78 27.88
N CYS A 242 0.39 11.63 28.67
CA CYS A 242 1.19 12.77 29.11
C CYS A 242 2.24 13.17 28.06
N ASN A 243 2.91 12.17 27.48
CA ASN A 243 3.97 12.38 26.50
C ASN A 243 3.38 12.36 25.09
N THR A 244 3.04 13.53 24.55
CA THR A 244 2.41 13.64 23.23
C THR A 244 3.21 14.55 22.29
N PRO A 245 3.25 14.27 20.98
CA PRO A 245 3.99 15.08 20.00
C PRO A 245 3.64 16.57 19.95
N SER A 246 2.45 16.95 20.44
CA SER A 246 2.04 18.35 20.55
C SER A 246 2.78 19.16 21.63
N LEU A 247 3.54 18.51 22.51
CA LEU A 247 4.17 19.11 23.70
C LEU A 247 3.17 19.85 24.62
N ARG A 248 1.89 19.46 24.57
CA ARG A 248 0.82 20.09 25.36
C ARG A 248 1.05 20.01 26.88
N GLY A 249 1.76 18.97 27.36
CA GLY A 249 2.14 18.83 28.76
C GLY A 249 3.05 19.98 29.20
N GLU A 250 4.14 20.21 28.45
CA GLU A 250 5.08 21.30 28.71
C GLU A 250 4.43 22.68 28.65
N TYR A 251 3.52 22.88 27.68
CA TYR A 251 2.75 24.12 27.58
C TYR A 251 1.90 24.34 28.85
N VAL A 252 1.19 23.30 29.31
CA VAL A 252 0.34 23.39 30.51
C VAL A 252 1.18 23.53 31.78
N ASP A 253 2.36 22.91 31.87
CA ASP A 253 3.28 23.07 32.99
C ASP A 253 3.74 24.53 33.13
N GLN A 254 4.03 25.21 32.01
CA GLN A 254 4.34 26.64 31.99
C GLN A 254 3.12 27.50 32.31
N LEU A 255 1.94 27.16 31.78
CA LEU A 255 0.68 27.87 32.04
C LEU A 255 0.32 27.85 33.54
N SER A 256 0.55 26.71 34.18
CA SER A 256 0.25 26.47 35.60
C SER A 256 1.04 27.39 36.55
N ARG A 257 2.11 28.03 36.06
CA ARG A 257 2.87 29.05 36.82
C ARG A 257 2.15 30.40 36.92
N TYR A 258 1.18 30.66 36.05
CA TYR A 258 0.52 31.95 35.92
C TYR A 258 -0.98 31.91 36.25
N ILE A 259 -1.62 30.74 36.15
CA ILE A 259 -3.03 30.52 36.45
C ILE A 259 -3.25 29.09 36.92
N SER A 260 -4.14 28.87 37.89
CA SER A 260 -4.37 27.54 38.46
C SER A 260 -5.01 26.59 37.43
N VAL A 261 -4.39 25.42 37.25
CA VAL A 261 -4.86 24.34 36.38
C VAL A 261 -5.01 23.05 37.19
N ASP A 262 -6.25 22.58 37.32
CA ASP A 262 -6.54 21.29 37.96
C ASP A 262 -6.48 20.16 36.90
N ILE A 263 -5.50 19.28 37.05
CA ILE A 263 -5.21 18.19 36.12
C ILE A 263 -5.81 16.88 36.65
N TYR A 264 -6.77 16.34 35.92
CA TYR A 264 -7.45 15.08 36.22
C TYR A 264 -6.99 13.94 35.30
N GLY A 265 -6.86 12.74 35.86
CA GLY A 265 -6.46 11.54 35.13
C GLY A 265 -5.01 11.15 35.38
N ALA A 266 -4.47 10.26 34.57
CA ALA A 266 -3.15 9.64 34.82
C ALA A 266 -1.97 10.62 34.80
N CYS A 267 -2.14 11.82 34.23
CA CYS A 267 -1.10 12.85 34.17
C CYS A 267 -1.21 13.88 35.31
N GLY A 268 -2.15 13.72 36.23
CA GLY A 268 -2.37 14.63 37.35
C GLY A 268 -2.66 13.91 38.65
N LYS A 269 -2.90 14.68 39.71
CA LYS A 269 -3.20 14.14 41.05
C LYS A 269 -4.70 13.98 41.30
N LEU A 270 -5.55 14.56 40.47
CA LEU A 270 -7.00 14.52 40.62
C LEU A 270 -7.58 13.38 39.79
N SER A 271 -8.70 12.81 40.25
CA SER A 271 -9.44 11.78 39.52
C SER A 271 -10.93 12.07 39.53
N CYS A 272 -11.63 11.62 38.49
CA CYS A 272 -13.09 11.65 38.43
C CYS A 272 -13.55 10.34 37.80
N ASN A 273 -14.37 9.59 38.53
CA ASN A 273 -14.78 8.24 38.14
C ASN A 273 -16.32 8.17 38.02
N PRO A 274 -16.86 7.57 36.93
CA PRO A 274 -16.13 7.11 35.75
C PRO A 274 -15.56 8.29 34.93
N PRO A 275 -14.35 8.17 34.37
CA PRO A 275 -13.70 9.26 33.64
C PRO A 275 -14.52 9.67 32.43
N GLN A 276 -14.52 10.98 32.12
CA GLN A 276 -15.26 11.56 30.99
C GLN A 276 -16.78 11.25 31.00
N SER A 277 -17.35 10.98 32.18
CA SER A 277 -18.79 10.80 32.33
C SER A 277 -19.55 12.13 32.33
N GLU A 278 -20.86 12.07 32.08
CA GLU A 278 -21.74 13.23 32.21
C GLU A 278 -21.64 13.87 33.61
N TYR A 279 -21.51 13.04 34.66
CA TYR A 279 -21.27 13.51 36.03
C TYR A 279 -20.01 14.38 36.11
N CYS A 280 -18.88 13.89 35.58
CA CYS A 280 -17.63 14.63 35.59
C CYS A 280 -17.72 15.94 34.80
N TYR A 281 -18.34 15.93 33.62
CA TYR A 281 -18.50 17.15 32.84
C TYR A 281 -19.43 18.17 33.51
N LYS A 282 -20.52 17.74 34.18
CA LYS A 282 -21.38 18.63 34.98
C LYS A 282 -20.67 19.22 36.19
N MET A 283 -19.80 18.46 36.84
CA MET A 283 -18.93 18.98 37.90
C MET A 283 -18.01 20.08 37.36
N ILE A 284 -17.37 19.82 36.21
CA ILE A 284 -16.49 20.81 35.57
C ILE A 284 -17.26 22.06 35.14
N GLU A 285 -18.42 21.89 34.51
CA GLU A 285 -19.34 22.97 34.15
C GLU A 285 -19.75 23.81 35.36
N ARG A 286 -20.02 23.20 36.51
CA ARG A 286 -20.40 23.92 37.73
C ARG A 286 -19.23 24.70 38.32
N ASP A 287 -18.06 24.10 38.41
CA ASP A 287 -16.97 24.56 39.28
C ASP A 287 -15.90 25.40 38.55
N TYR A 288 -15.72 25.21 37.23
CA TYR A 288 -14.63 25.80 36.46
C TYR A 288 -15.09 26.82 35.43
N ARG A 289 -14.23 27.82 35.18
CA ARG A 289 -14.43 28.81 34.12
C ARG A 289 -14.01 28.29 32.75
N PHE A 290 -12.92 27.52 32.68
CA PHE A 290 -12.32 27.07 31.43
C PHE A 290 -11.98 25.58 31.47
N TYR A 291 -11.99 24.97 30.31
CA TYR A 291 -11.58 23.59 30.10
C TYR A 291 -10.56 23.50 28.97
N LEU A 292 -9.46 22.78 29.18
CA LEU A 292 -8.44 22.57 28.14
C LEU A 292 -8.83 21.40 27.23
N SER A 293 -9.14 21.71 25.98
CA SER A 293 -9.40 20.76 24.89
C SER A 293 -8.15 20.57 24.03
N PHE A 294 -7.01 20.29 24.67
CA PHE A 294 -5.70 20.24 24.00
C PHE A 294 -5.47 18.88 23.32
N GLU A 295 -5.15 18.91 22.03
CA GLU A 295 -4.99 17.72 21.21
C GLU A 295 -3.64 17.03 21.40
N ASN A 296 -3.62 15.72 21.18
CA ASN A 296 -2.39 14.91 21.27
C ASN A 296 -1.41 15.23 20.14
N SER A 297 -1.87 15.81 19.04
CA SER A 297 -1.06 16.12 17.86
C SER A 297 -1.53 17.40 17.19
N ILE A 298 -0.59 18.20 16.69
CA ILE A 298 -0.89 19.44 15.95
C ILE A 298 -1.00 19.08 14.48
N CYS A 299 -2.22 18.76 14.03
CA CYS A 299 -2.51 18.34 12.65
C CYS A 299 -3.66 19.15 12.06
N ILE A 300 -3.56 19.47 10.76
CA ILE A 300 -4.63 20.16 10.03
C ILE A 300 -5.93 19.33 10.10
N ASP A 301 -7.04 20.02 10.40
CA ASP A 301 -8.40 19.52 10.60
C ASP A 301 -8.61 18.58 11.81
N TYR A 302 -7.59 18.29 12.62
CA TYR A 302 -7.71 17.33 13.72
C TYR A 302 -8.40 17.93 14.95
N VAL A 303 -9.67 17.57 15.14
CA VAL A 303 -10.50 17.95 16.30
C VAL A 303 -11.25 16.73 16.82
N THR A 304 -11.02 16.39 18.09
CA THR A 304 -11.49 15.15 18.71
C THR A 304 -12.60 15.38 19.73
N GLU A 305 -13.02 14.30 20.40
CA GLU A 305 -13.99 14.32 21.50
C GLU A 305 -13.64 15.33 22.61
N LYS A 306 -12.36 15.70 22.77
CA LYS A 306 -11.89 16.66 23.79
C LYS A 306 -12.56 18.03 23.65
N LEU A 307 -12.87 18.46 22.43
CA LEU A 307 -13.63 19.68 22.18
C LEU A 307 -15.14 19.39 22.14
N TRP A 308 -15.55 18.39 21.35
CA TRP A 308 -16.98 18.13 21.09
C TRP A 308 -17.77 17.72 22.34
N ASN A 309 -17.14 17.02 23.29
CA ASN A 309 -17.80 16.66 24.54
C ASN A 309 -18.04 17.89 25.41
N ILE A 310 -17.03 18.76 25.56
CA ILE A 310 -17.13 19.89 26.48
C ILE A 310 -18.03 21.01 25.94
N MET A 311 -18.12 21.18 24.61
CA MET A 311 -18.97 22.22 24.00
C MET A 311 -20.46 22.06 24.34
N GLN A 312 -20.90 20.85 24.71
CA GLN A 312 -22.28 20.58 25.14
C GLN A 312 -22.63 21.30 26.46
N TYR A 313 -21.63 21.63 27.26
CA TYR A 313 -21.78 22.22 28.60
C TYR A 313 -21.50 23.72 28.59
N ASP A 314 -21.92 24.42 29.63
CA ASP A 314 -21.76 25.86 29.84
C ASP A 314 -20.40 26.22 30.44
N ILE A 315 -19.36 25.85 29.72
CA ILE A 315 -17.97 26.18 30.02
C ILE A 315 -17.22 26.52 28.74
N ILE A 316 -16.28 27.47 28.83
CA ILE A 316 -15.52 27.92 27.65
C ILE A 316 -14.38 26.95 27.36
N PRO A 317 -14.36 26.29 26.19
CA PRO A 317 -13.24 25.46 25.79
C PRO A 317 -12.05 26.31 25.36
N VAL A 318 -10.86 25.89 25.80
CA VAL A 318 -9.56 26.43 25.34
C VAL A 318 -8.92 25.37 24.47
N VAL A 319 -8.70 25.67 23.20
CA VAL A 319 -8.20 24.74 22.20
C VAL A 319 -6.72 24.94 21.93
N TYR A 320 -6.02 23.86 21.64
CA TYR A 320 -4.63 23.85 21.23
C TYR A 320 -4.44 22.65 20.29
N GLY A 321 -4.32 22.93 18.99
CA GLY A 321 -4.37 21.94 17.92
C GLY A 321 -4.00 22.54 16.55
N GLY A 322 -3.99 21.74 15.49
CA GLY A 322 -3.61 22.21 14.14
C GLY A 322 -4.79 22.59 13.24
N ALA A 323 -6.03 22.54 13.75
CA ALA A 323 -7.23 22.79 12.97
C ALA A 323 -7.50 24.29 12.79
N ASN A 324 -8.09 24.67 11.66
CA ASN A 324 -8.64 26.01 11.50
C ASN A 324 -10.05 26.09 12.12
N TYR A 325 -10.11 26.43 13.41
CA TYR A 325 -11.36 26.47 14.17
C TYR A 325 -12.38 27.49 13.64
N THR A 326 -11.97 28.52 12.90
CA THR A 326 -12.88 29.54 12.35
C THR A 326 -13.84 28.98 11.31
N HIS A 327 -13.48 27.89 10.63
CA HIS A 327 -14.34 27.19 9.68
C HIS A 327 -15.23 26.13 10.35
N LEU A 328 -14.90 25.72 11.57
CA LEU A 328 -15.57 24.62 12.27
C LEU A 328 -16.57 25.10 13.31
N LEU A 329 -16.29 26.24 13.94
CA LEU A 329 -16.98 26.71 15.12
C LEU A 329 -17.48 28.15 14.95
N PRO A 330 -18.63 28.50 15.55
CA PRO A 330 -19.07 29.89 15.61
C PRO A 330 -18.01 30.81 16.22
N PRO A 331 -17.86 32.06 15.72
CA PRO A 331 -17.03 33.04 16.37
C PRO A 331 -17.42 33.22 17.83
N HIS A 332 -16.44 33.40 18.71
CA HIS A 332 -16.65 33.49 20.16
C HIS A 332 -17.36 32.26 20.74
N SER A 333 -16.99 31.03 20.34
CA SER A 333 -17.42 29.81 21.04
C SER A 333 -16.27 29.07 21.74
N TYR A 334 -15.03 29.54 21.58
CA TYR A 334 -13.81 28.90 22.06
C TYR A 334 -12.69 29.94 22.21
N ILE A 335 -11.62 29.59 22.93
CA ILE A 335 -10.38 30.37 23.00
C ILE A 335 -9.26 29.56 22.38
N ASP A 336 -8.63 30.11 21.33
CA ASP A 336 -7.45 29.49 20.71
C ASP A 336 -6.16 29.86 21.46
N ALA A 337 -5.39 28.85 21.85
CA ALA A 337 -4.11 28.97 22.53
C ALA A 337 -2.90 28.73 21.63
N THR A 338 -3.10 28.32 20.37
CA THR A 338 -2.01 27.89 19.45
C THR A 338 -0.91 28.93 19.25
N GLU A 339 -1.29 30.19 19.06
CA GLU A 339 -0.38 31.32 18.81
C GLU A 339 -0.07 32.15 20.07
N LEU A 340 -0.50 31.69 21.26
CA LEU A 340 -0.30 32.42 22.52
C LEU A 340 0.82 31.78 23.33
N ARG A 341 1.67 32.60 23.96
CA ARG A 341 2.56 32.10 25.01
C ARG A 341 1.72 31.80 26.27
N PRO A 342 2.16 30.88 27.15
CA PRO A 342 1.41 30.53 28.36
C PRO A 342 1.03 31.73 29.24
N ILE A 343 1.90 32.73 29.36
CA ILE A 343 1.61 33.98 30.09
C ILE A 343 0.53 34.84 29.41
N GLU A 344 0.51 34.89 28.08
CA GLU A 344 -0.49 35.64 27.31
C GLU A 344 -1.86 34.97 27.40
N LEU A 345 -1.87 33.63 27.31
CA LEU A 345 -3.08 32.85 27.54
C LEU A 345 -3.60 33.09 28.97
N ALA A 346 -2.75 33.00 29.99
CA ALA A 346 -3.16 33.26 31.38
C ALA A 346 -3.81 34.65 31.54
N LYS A 347 -3.16 35.71 31.02
CA LYS A 347 -3.71 37.08 31.05
C LYS A 347 -5.07 37.17 30.34
N LYS A 348 -5.22 36.54 29.18
CA LYS A 348 -6.47 36.51 28.42
C LYS A 348 -7.58 35.79 29.20
N LEU A 349 -7.28 34.62 29.77
CA LEU A 349 -8.22 33.84 30.57
C LEU A 349 -8.64 34.58 31.84
N THR A 350 -7.71 35.24 32.55
CA THR A 350 -8.03 36.06 33.73
C THR A 350 -8.95 37.23 33.38
N ARG A 351 -8.67 37.94 32.28
CA ARG A 351 -9.51 39.06 31.81
C ARG A 351 -10.94 38.60 31.50
N ILE A 352 -11.09 37.47 30.80
CA ILE A 352 -12.41 36.92 30.44
C ILE A 352 -13.13 36.36 31.67
N GLY A 353 -12.43 35.59 32.51
CA GLY A 353 -13.01 34.89 33.66
C GLY A 353 -13.45 35.78 34.82
N ASN A 354 -12.93 37.02 34.89
CA ASN A 354 -13.31 38.02 35.89
C ASN A 354 -14.43 38.97 35.41
N ASN A 355 -14.80 38.93 34.13
CA ASN A 355 -15.80 39.83 33.56
C ASN A 355 -17.02 39.01 33.09
N PRO A 356 -18.13 38.99 33.86
CA PRO A 356 -19.32 38.22 33.51
C PRO A 356 -19.90 38.57 32.14
N GLN A 357 -19.82 39.84 31.72
CA GLN A 357 -20.32 40.29 30.42
C GLN A 357 -19.49 39.69 29.29
N LEU A 358 -18.16 39.73 29.40
CA LEU A 358 -17.24 39.16 28.41
C LEU A 358 -17.31 37.64 28.39
N TYR A 359 -17.38 36.98 29.54
CA TYR A 359 -17.56 35.53 29.64
C TYR A 359 -18.84 35.08 28.93
N ASN A 360 -19.95 35.78 29.14
CA ASN A 360 -21.24 35.44 28.52
C ASN A 360 -21.29 35.68 27.01
N GLN A 361 -20.36 36.47 26.43
CA GLN A 361 -20.25 36.54 24.97
C GLN A 361 -19.93 35.17 24.36
N TYR A 362 -19.23 34.29 25.09
CA TYR A 362 -18.82 32.99 24.60
C TYR A 362 -19.94 31.92 24.54
N PHE A 363 -21.16 32.26 24.98
CA PHE A 363 -22.32 31.34 24.98
C PHE A 363 -23.47 31.81 24.09
N LYS A 364 -23.36 33.00 23.49
CA LYS A 364 -24.41 33.56 22.61
C LYS A 364 -24.70 32.65 21.42
N TRP A 365 -23.68 31.97 20.89
CA TRP A 365 -23.80 31.07 19.76
C TRP A 365 -24.78 29.91 20.02
N LYS A 366 -24.92 29.42 21.26
CA LYS A 366 -25.84 28.33 21.61
C LYS A 366 -27.32 28.63 21.32
N ARG A 367 -27.68 29.91 21.11
CA ARG A 367 -29.04 30.32 20.69
C ARG A 367 -29.32 30.04 19.21
N PHE A 368 -28.28 30.01 18.38
CA PHE A 368 -28.40 29.97 16.92
C PHE A 368 -27.95 28.65 16.31
N TYR A 369 -27.23 27.85 17.08
CA TYR A 369 -26.62 26.63 16.61
C TYR A 369 -27.01 25.45 17.48
N HIS A 370 -27.21 24.31 16.84
CA HIS A 370 -27.39 23.03 17.49
C HIS A 370 -26.09 22.22 17.37
N LEU A 371 -25.66 21.64 18.49
CA LEU A 371 -24.54 20.71 18.52
C LEU A 371 -25.02 19.30 18.20
N GLU A 372 -24.43 18.70 17.19
CA GLU A 372 -24.56 17.27 16.95
C GLU A 372 -23.30 16.57 17.47
N GLY A 373 -23.32 16.22 18.76
CA GLY A 373 -22.24 15.47 19.40
C GLY A 373 -22.27 13.99 19.04
N ILE A 374 -21.10 13.38 18.85
CA ILE A 374 -20.97 11.95 18.64
C ILE A 374 -20.67 11.27 19.98
N LYS A 375 -21.66 10.53 20.52
CA LYS A 375 -21.42 9.67 21.70
C LYS A 375 -20.56 8.44 21.36
N THR A 376 -20.47 8.04 20.08
CA THR A 376 -19.59 6.95 19.63
C THR A 376 -19.06 7.18 18.21
N PRO A 377 -17.73 7.10 17.97
CA PRO A 377 -17.08 7.46 16.70
C PRO A 377 -17.63 6.69 15.47
N PHE A 378 -18.26 5.54 15.68
CA PHE A 378 -19.00 4.81 14.67
C PHE A 378 -20.52 5.02 14.86
N ASN A 379 -21.08 6.06 14.22
CA ASN A 379 -22.52 6.35 14.27
C ASN A 379 -23.22 5.94 12.96
N GLY A 380 -24.54 5.86 12.99
CA GLY A 380 -25.32 5.58 11.79
C GLY A 380 -25.15 6.63 10.69
N LYS A 381 -24.68 7.86 10.97
CA LYS A 381 -24.38 8.87 9.94
C LYS A 381 -23.23 8.48 9.02
N LEU A 382 -22.15 7.89 9.55
CA LEU A 382 -21.08 7.32 8.71
C LEU A 382 -21.65 6.27 7.78
N LEU A 383 -22.44 5.34 8.33
CA LEU A 383 -23.11 4.32 7.56
C LEU A 383 -24.08 4.91 6.53
N CYS A 384 -24.80 5.98 6.85
CA CYS A 384 -25.66 6.69 5.91
C CYS A 384 -24.88 7.34 4.77
N LYS A 385 -23.72 7.94 5.05
CA LYS A 385 -22.82 8.48 4.02
C LYS A 385 -22.30 7.36 3.12
N LEU A 386 -21.94 6.21 3.70
CA LEU A 386 -21.50 5.02 2.95
C LEU A 386 -22.62 4.44 2.09
N CYS A 387 -23.82 4.25 2.64
CA CYS A 387 -24.99 3.78 1.91
C CYS A 387 -25.36 4.73 0.76
N HIS A 388 -25.33 6.03 1.01
CA HIS A 388 -25.55 7.06 -0.02
C HIS A 388 -24.51 6.95 -1.15
N ASN A 389 -23.23 6.87 -0.80
CA ASN A 389 -22.14 6.74 -1.75
C ASN A 389 -22.28 5.47 -2.62
N MET A 390 -22.64 4.33 -2.01
CA MET A 390 -22.90 3.08 -2.73
C MET A 390 -24.08 3.17 -3.70
N LYS A 391 -25.13 3.93 -3.35
CA LYS A 391 -26.27 4.15 -4.25
C LYS A 391 -25.86 4.96 -5.48
N LEU A 392 -25.04 5.99 -5.31
CA LEU A 392 -24.53 6.84 -6.40
C LEU A 392 -23.51 6.12 -7.29
N SER A 393 -22.66 5.26 -6.72
CA SER A 393 -21.55 4.60 -7.43
C SER A 393 -21.96 3.42 -8.31
N LYS A 394 -23.25 3.05 -8.39
CA LYS A 394 -23.76 2.10 -9.37
C LYS A 394 -23.65 2.59 -10.84
N HIS A 395 -23.32 3.86 -11.08
CA HIS A 395 -23.28 4.45 -12.44
C HIS A 395 -21.94 5.07 -12.87
N ASN A 396 -20.91 5.09 -12.02
CA ASN A 396 -19.58 5.58 -12.42
C ASN A 396 -18.51 5.08 -11.44
N ARG A 397 -17.82 3.98 -11.79
CA ARG A 397 -16.73 3.41 -10.99
C ARG A 397 -15.38 3.72 -11.62
N LYS A 398 -14.94 4.98 -11.50
CA LYS A 398 -13.53 5.34 -11.74
C LYS A 398 -12.76 5.16 -10.43
N MET A 399 -11.68 4.36 -10.47
CA MET A 399 -10.74 4.22 -9.37
C MET A 399 -10.04 5.56 -9.13
N LYS A 400 -10.10 6.09 -7.90
CA LYS A 400 -9.26 7.22 -7.48
C LYS A 400 -7.94 6.69 -6.91
N HIS A 401 -6.88 7.44 -7.15
CA HIS A 401 -5.49 7.08 -6.85
C HIS A 401 -5.10 7.27 -5.38
N TYR A 402 -4.35 6.31 -4.81
CA TYR A 402 -3.79 6.40 -3.45
C TYR A 402 -2.84 7.60 -3.24
N GLN A 403 -2.25 8.15 -4.31
CA GLN A 403 -1.42 9.36 -4.19
C GLN A 403 -2.16 10.57 -3.67
N HIS A 404 -3.46 10.67 -3.96
CA HIS A 404 -4.28 11.69 -3.33
C HIS A 404 -4.50 11.42 -1.84
N THR A 405 -4.35 10.19 -1.36
CA THR A 405 -4.66 9.80 0.03
C THR A 405 -3.55 10.17 1.01
N ALA A 406 -2.29 9.86 0.70
CA ALA A 406 -1.16 10.14 1.61
C ALA A 406 -0.88 11.65 1.76
N GLU A 407 -0.94 12.41 0.65
CA GLU A 407 -0.81 13.88 0.66
C GLU A 407 -1.98 14.56 1.37
N LYS A 408 -3.18 13.98 1.33
CA LYS A 408 -4.33 14.49 2.07
C LYS A 408 -4.21 14.31 3.58
N ILE A 409 -3.32 13.44 4.07
CA ILE A 409 -3.34 12.96 5.46
C ILE A 409 -2.10 13.38 6.25
N ASN A 410 -0.95 13.61 5.61
CA ASN A 410 0.31 13.94 6.29
C ASN A 410 0.60 15.44 6.40
N SER A 411 -0.14 16.17 7.23
CA SER A 411 0.22 17.55 7.58
C SER A 411 0.09 17.79 9.09
N CYS A 412 0.90 17.06 9.84
CA CYS A 412 1.13 17.33 11.25
C CYS A 412 2.47 18.05 11.41
N SER A 413 2.51 19.10 12.21
CA SER A 413 3.75 19.75 12.61
C SER A 413 4.29 19.11 13.90
N ASN A 414 5.60 18.92 13.96
CA ASN A 414 6.28 18.67 15.22
C ASN A 414 6.47 20.02 15.90
N SER A 415 5.98 20.15 17.14
CA SER A 415 6.26 21.31 17.98
C SER A 415 7.75 21.27 18.33
N THR A 416 8.60 21.96 17.58
CA THR A 416 9.90 22.40 18.10
C THR A 416 9.65 23.66 18.90
N THR A 417 10.19 23.71 20.11
CA THR A 417 10.15 24.84 21.05
C THR A 417 10.30 26.20 20.33
N PRO A 418 9.60 27.26 20.80
CA PRO A 418 9.63 28.56 20.16
C PRO A 418 11.03 29.14 20.28
N THR A 419 11.77 29.16 19.17
CA THR A 419 12.98 29.96 19.06
C THR A 419 12.56 31.43 18.90
N PRO A 420 13.04 32.34 19.76
CA PRO A 420 12.80 33.77 19.60
C PRO A 420 13.70 34.28 18.49
N ASN A 421 13.27 34.17 17.23
CA ASN A 421 13.78 34.98 16.10
C ASN A 421 12.94 34.73 14.83
N ARG A 422 11.77 35.37 14.79
CA ARG A 422 11.17 35.88 13.56
C ARG A 422 10.42 37.17 13.90
N ILE A 423 11.19 38.20 14.27
CA ILE A 423 10.83 39.57 13.93
C ILE A 423 11.51 39.80 12.58
N GLY A 424 10.74 39.68 11.52
CA GLY A 424 11.09 40.03 10.17
C GLY A 424 9.78 40.35 9.49
N SER A 425 9.60 41.64 9.21
CA SER A 425 8.61 42.23 8.31
C SER A 425 8.19 41.24 7.21
N ASP A 426 6.90 41.09 6.91
CA ASP A 426 6.24 42.06 6.04
C ASP A 426 4.73 42.16 6.33
N HIS A 427 4.33 43.38 6.70
CA HIS A 427 3.00 43.89 6.45
C HIS A 427 2.93 44.32 4.98
N CYS A 428 2.01 43.76 4.21
CA CYS A 428 1.51 44.42 3.01
C CYS A 428 0.20 45.13 3.37
N VAL A 429 0.32 46.43 3.67
CA VAL A 429 -0.77 47.40 3.58
C VAL A 429 -0.79 47.88 2.14
N TYR A 430 -1.97 47.85 1.51
CA TYR A 430 -2.23 48.57 0.27
C TYR A 430 -2.25 50.08 0.55
N ASP A 431 -1.44 50.85 -0.18
CA ASP A 431 -1.81 52.20 -0.58
C ASP A 431 -1.26 52.52 -1.97
N ALA A 432 -2.07 53.27 -2.71
CA ALA A 432 -1.97 53.55 -4.12
C ALA A 432 -1.07 54.75 -4.40
N SER A 433 -0.13 54.59 -5.33
CA SER A 433 0.30 55.66 -6.24
C SER A 433 1.20 55.11 -7.36
N ASN A 434 0.58 54.94 -8.53
CA ASN A 434 1.12 55.19 -9.87
C ASN A 434 2.53 54.68 -10.25
N LEU A 435 2.61 53.76 -11.22
CA LEU A 435 2.96 54.08 -12.62
C LEU A 435 2.87 52.85 -13.56
N TYR A 436 2.22 53.05 -14.72
CA TYR A 436 2.24 52.30 -15.99
C TYR A 436 1.51 50.94 -16.16
N LEU A 437 0.33 51.05 -16.78
CA LEU A 437 -0.20 50.18 -17.86
C LEU A 437 0.83 50.04 -19.00
N GLU A 438 0.92 48.97 -19.79
CA GLU A 438 -0.18 48.40 -20.59
C GLU A 438 0.15 46.99 -21.14
N GLN A 439 -0.91 46.24 -21.43
CA GLN A 439 -0.98 44.89 -22.00
C GLN A 439 -0.57 44.85 -23.49
N HIS A 440 -0.22 43.67 -24.01
CA HIS A 440 -0.89 43.13 -25.23
C HIS A 440 -0.61 41.63 -25.46
N CYS A 441 -1.66 40.92 -25.88
CA CYS A 441 -1.74 39.48 -26.14
C CYS A 441 -1.70 39.12 -27.64
N LEU A 442 -1.62 37.79 -27.93
CA LEU A 442 -2.05 37.05 -29.16
C LEU A 442 -1.08 37.05 -30.37
N ARG A 443 -0.91 36.04 -31.26
CA ARG A 443 -1.30 34.60 -31.44
C ARG A 443 -0.65 34.10 -32.78
N VAL A 444 -0.67 32.76 -33.02
CA VAL A 444 -0.85 32.06 -34.34
C VAL A 444 0.39 31.76 -35.26
N SER A 445 0.84 30.49 -35.17
CA SER A 445 1.02 29.42 -36.19
C SER A 445 1.86 29.52 -37.49
N GLU A 446 2.39 28.33 -37.84
CA GLU A 446 2.85 27.79 -39.14
C GLU A 446 4.30 28.14 -39.58
N LEU A 447 5.13 27.30 -40.22
CA LEU A 447 5.24 25.86 -40.59
C LEU A 447 6.65 25.72 -41.27
N VAL A 448 7.35 24.57 -41.11
CA VAL A 448 8.20 23.88 -42.16
C VAL A 448 9.56 24.60 -42.53
N GLU A 449 10.78 24.05 -42.54
CA GLU A 449 11.34 22.69 -42.78
C GLU A 449 12.90 22.64 -42.51
N PRO A 450 13.74 21.67 -42.98
CA PRO A 450 14.61 20.86 -42.11
C PRO A 450 16.13 21.12 -42.27
N LEU A 451 16.93 20.87 -41.23
CA LEU A 451 18.38 20.69 -41.42
C LEU A 451 18.95 19.50 -40.64
N LYS A 452 19.40 18.52 -41.44
CA LYS A 452 20.41 17.52 -41.11
C LYS A 452 21.77 18.23 -40.98
N SER A 453 22.49 18.01 -39.88
CA SER A 453 23.90 17.56 -39.93
C SER A 453 24.54 17.52 -38.54
N LYS A 454 25.29 16.43 -38.33
CA LYS A 454 26.18 16.11 -37.22
C LYS A 454 27.11 17.26 -36.81
N SER A 455 26.95 17.78 -35.60
CA SER A 455 28.01 18.12 -34.63
C SER A 455 27.44 19.01 -33.52
N ALA A 456 27.03 18.42 -32.40
CA ALA A 456 26.79 19.17 -31.16
C ALA A 456 26.91 18.22 -29.97
N VAL A 457 28.14 18.05 -29.50
CA VAL A 457 28.39 17.74 -28.09
C VAL A 457 28.03 19.00 -27.30
N ASN A 458 27.26 18.83 -26.22
CA ASN A 458 26.83 19.87 -25.27
C ASN A 458 25.81 20.91 -25.77
N GLN A 459 24.53 20.52 -25.78
CA GLN A 459 23.46 21.46 -25.47
C GLN A 459 22.60 20.85 -24.37
N ALA A 460 22.60 21.48 -23.18
CA ALA A 460 21.69 21.14 -22.11
C ALA A 460 20.27 21.43 -22.59
N SER A 461 19.50 20.37 -22.80
CA SER A 461 18.10 20.42 -23.20
C SER A 461 17.26 20.90 -22.01
N SER A 462 16.43 21.92 -22.25
CA SER A 462 15.54 22.53 -21.26
C SER A 462 14.69 21.51 -20.48
N PRO A 463 14.43 21.70 -19.17
CA PRO A 463 13.54 20.86 -18.36
C PRO A 463 12.14 20.65 -18.97
N ASN A 464 11.69 21.56 -19.84
CA ASN A 464 10.41 21.44 -20.54
C ASN A 464 10.37 20.29 -21.57
N GLN A 465 11.50 19.81 -22.08
CA GLN A 465 11.54 18.68 -23.02
C GLN A 465 11.22 17.34 -22.35
N LEU A 466 11.53 17.18 -21.06
CA LEU A 466 11.23 15.96 -20.30
C LEU A 466 9.72 15.69 -20.19
N LYS A 467 8.85 16.69 -20.38
CA LYS A 467 7.38 16.53 -20.34
C LYS A 467 6.85 15.59 -21.44
N TYR A 468 7.56 15.45 -22.55
CA TYR A 468 7.11 14.68 -23.72
C TYR A 468 7.84 13.34 -23.90
N MET A 469 8.77 13.00 -23.00
CA MET A 469 9.58 11.78 -23.08
C MET A 469 8.89 10.59 -22.38
N ASN A 470 9.10 9.39 -22.91
CA ASN A 470 8.74 8.12 -22.26
C ASN A 470 9.92 7.64 -21.43
N ILE A 471 9.78 7.70 -20.10
CA ILE A 471 10.88 7.36 -19.18
C ILE A 471 10.71 5.93 -18.65
N ILE A 472 11.74 5.12 -18.83
CA ILE A 472 11.89 3.79 -18.22
C ILE A 472 12.84 3.92 -17.02
N LEU A 473 12.36 3.54 -15.84
CA LEU A 473 13.12 3.53 -14.61
C LEU A 473 13.53 2.10 -14.24
N PHE A 474 14.83 1.85 -14.23
CA PHE A 474 15.39 0.61 -13.68
C PHE A 474 15.45 0.73 -12.16
N TRP A 475 14.65 -0.08 -11.48
CA TRP A 475 14.39 0.14 -10.06
C TRP A 475 15.34 -0.64 -9.15
N THR A 476 15.48 -1.94 -9.38
CA THR A 476 16.21 -2.85 -8.50
C THR A 476 17.70 -2.52 -8.45
N SER A 477 18.33 -2.64 -7.29
CA SER A 477 19.77 -2.39 -7.08
C SER A 477 20.68 -3.19 -8.03
N TYR A 478 20.20 -4.35 -8.51
CA TYR A 478 20.83 -5.15 -9.57
C TYR A 478 21.36 -4.31 -10.74
N PHE A 479 20.62 -3.29 -11.17
CA PHE A 479 20.97 -2.49 -12.35
C PHE A 479 22.08 -1.46 -12.11
N GLY A 480 22.47 -1.25 -10.84
CA GLY A 480 23.50 -0.29 -10.46
C GLY A 480 23.20 1.15 -10.88
N THR A 481 24.26 1.95 -11.10
CA THR A 481 24.14 3.36 -11.52
C THR A 481 24.12 3.54 -13.04
N ASN A 482 24.60 2.56 -13.79
CA ASN A 482 24.55 2.55 -15.25
C ASN A 482 23.81 1.29 -15.69
N PRO A 483 22.54 1.39 -16.15
CA PRO A 483 21.80 0.22 -16.60
C PRO A 483 22.49 -0.43 -17.80
N PHE A 484 23.31 0.32 -18.56
CA PHE A 484 24.04 -0.11 -19.76
C PHE A 484 25.42 -0.74 -19.52
N TYR A 485 25.75 -1.22 -18.32
CA TYR A 485 27.07 -1.80 -18.04
C TYR A 485 27.43 -2.89 -19.09
N GLY A 486 28.43 -2.60 -19.94
CA GLY A 486 28.88 -3.45 -21.05
C GLY A 486 28.47 -3.01 -22.48
N ALA A 487 27.53 -2.09 -22.67
CA ALA A 487 27.14 -1.62 -24.00
C ALA A 487 28.05 -0.47 -24.49
N LYS A 488 28.91 -0.76 -25.47
CA LYS A 488 29.93 0.18 -26.02
C LYS A 488 29.41 1.45 -26.72
N SER A 489 28.14 1.89 -26.58
CA SER A 489 27.60 2.93 -27.49
C SER A 489 26.49 3.87 -27.03
N SER A 490 26.07 3.89 -25.77
CA SER A 490 25.12 4.93 -25.30
C SER A 490 25.84 6.00 -24.47
N LEU A 491 26.12 7.15 -25.09
CA LEU A 491 26.55 8.33 -24.33
C LEU A 491 25.38 8.82 -23.45
N PRO A 492 25.64 9.18 -22.18
CA PRO A 492 24.62 9.73 -21.31
C PRO A 492 24.18 11.14 -21.76
N GLU A 493 22.88 11.41 -21.69
CA GLU A 493 22.31 12.75 -21.74
C GLU A 493 22.20 13.28 -20.30
N ILE A 494 22.86 14.39 -20.00
CA ILE A 494 22.88 14.99 -18.64
C ILE A 494 21.90 16.16 -18.61
N PHE A 495 20.98 16.12 -17.66
CA PHE A 495 20.03 17.21 -17.39
C PHE A 495 20.35 17.84 -16.04
N GLU A 496 20.37 19.17 -15.99
CA GLU A 496 20.56 19.92 -14.75
C GLU A 496 19.21 20.25 -14.13
N LYS A 497 19.02 19.89 -12.86
CA LYS A 497 17.80 20.19 -12.12
C LYS A 497 17.88 21.60 -11.53
N GLU A 498 16.98 22.50 -11.94
CA GLU A 498 16.79 23.78 -11.25
C GLU A 498 16.06 23.51 -9.91
N ASP A 499 16.78 23.65 -8.80
CA ASP A 499 16.20 23.61 -7.47
C ASP A 499 15.95 25.05 -6.99
N LYS A 500 14.69 25.44 -6.82
CA LYS A 500 14.32 26.82 -6.43
C LYS A 500 14.61 27.15 -4.97
N ASN A 501 15.04 26.19 -4.15
CA ASN A 501 15.06 26.33 -2.70
C ASN A 501 16.40 26.04 -1.98
N LYS A 502 17.53 25.91 -2.69
CA LYS A 502 18.86 25.87 -2.03
C LYS A 502 19.94 26.53 -2.90
N GLU A 503 20.78 27.34 -2.28
CA GLU A 503 21.98 27.91 -2.89
C GLU A 503 22.86 26.81 -3.52
N ASN A 504 23.05 26.93 -4.84
CA ASN A 504 24.20 26.50 -5.65
C ASN A 504 24.78 25.07 -5.51
N ILE A 505 23.99 24.01 -5.75
CA ILE A 505 24.53 22.78 -6.37
C ILE A 505 23.52 22.21 -7.39
N PRO A 506 23.82 22.24 -8.71
CA PRO A 506 23.01 21.54 -9.72
C PRO A 506 23.07 20.02 -9.47
N THR A 507 21.93 19.38 -9.22
CA THR A 507 21.86 17.91 -9.24
C THR A 507 21.82 17.46 -10.70
N LYS A 508 22.94 16.91 -11.19
CA LYS A 508 23.04 16.33 -12.53
C LYS A 508 22.32 14.99 -12.56
N VAL A 509 21.28 14.89 -13.38
CA VAL A 509 20.56 13.65 -13.64
C VAL A 509 21.04 13.05 -14.95
N THR A 510 21.33 11.76 -14.92
CA THR A 510 21.78 11.02 -16.10
C THR A 510 20.63 10.23 -16.72
N PHE A 511 20.41 10.46 -18.00
CA PHE A 511 19.56 9.64 -18.85
C PHE A 511 20.38 8.96 -19.94
N TRP A 512 19.85 7.87 -20.45
CA TRP A 512 20.43 7.13 -21.56
C TRP A 512 19.38 6.79 -22.59
N ARG A 513 19.81 6.61 -23.84
CA ARG A 513 18.97 6.08 -24.91
C ARG A 513 19.37 4.66 -25.25
N PRO A 514 18.40 3.75 -25.50
CA PRO A 514 18.70 2.41 -25.95
C PRO A 514 19.46 2.45 -27.29
N PRO A 515 20.72 1.99 -27.35
CA PRO A 515 21.60 2.31 -28.48
C PRO A 515 21.15 1.70 -29.81
N LYS A 516 20.47 0.54 -29.81
CA LYS A 516 20.02 -0.13 -31.04
C LYS A 516 18.72 0.43 -31.65
N CYS A 517 18.01 1.30 -30.95
CA CYS A 517 16.72 1.81 -31.43
C CYS A 517 16.44 3.26 -31.02
N SER A 518 17.44 3.99 -30.56
CA SER A 518 17.34 5.42 -30.23
C SER A 518 16.78 6.24 -31.39
N LEU A 519 17.15 5.91 -32.64
CA LEU A 519 16.60 6.54 -33.85
C LEU A 519 15.13 6.21 -34.10
N LYS A 520 14.68 5.00 -33.73
CA LYS A 520 13.29 4.54 -33.93
C LYS A 520 12.35 5.04 -32.81
N TYR A 521 12.89 5.22 -31.61
CA TYR A 521 12.20 5.67 -30.42
C TYR A 521 12.94 6.83 -29.74
N PRO A 522 13.06 8.00 -30.42
CA PRO A 522 13.76 9.18 -29.89
C PRO A 522 13.06 9.80 -28.68
N GLU A 523 11.84 9.40 -28.36
CA GLU A 523 11.12 9.80 -27.15
C GLU A 523 11.46 8.91 -25.94
N CYS A 524 12.16 7.78 -26.13
CA CYS A 524 12.41 6.80 -25.07
C CYS A 524 13.71 7.09 -24.33
N LEU A 525 13.59 7.35 -23.03
CA LEU A 525 14.70 7.61 -22.12
C LEU A 525 14.74 6.56 -21.01
N VAL A 526 15.94 6.28 -20.54
CA VAL A 526 16.20 5.30 -19.49
C VAL A 526 16.97 5.98 -18.36
N THR A 527 16.64 5.66 -17.11
CA THR A 527 17.43 6.07 -15.95
C THR A 527 17.35 5.05 -14.82
N THR A 528 18.30 5.09 -13.89
CA THR A 528 18.30 4.39 -12.59
C THR A 528 18.05 5.38 -11.44
N ASP A 529 17.94 6.68 -11.73
CA ASP A 529 17.66 7.71 -10.73
C ASP A 529 16.22 7.61 -10.24
N ARG A 530 16.08 7.10 -9.01
CA ARG A 530 14.78 6.86 -8.36
C ARG A 530 13.99 8.14 -8.09
N SER A 531 14.61 9.32 -8.16
CA SER A 531 13.88 10.60 -8.07
C SER A 531 12.86 10.79 -9.21
N PHE A 532 13.00 10.02 -10.30
CA PHE A 532 12.06 10.00 -11.42
C PHE A 532 10.91 9.00 -11.27
N LEU A 533 10.75 8.35 -10.12
CA LEU A 533 9.63 7.43 -9.84
C LEU A 533 8.28 8.03 -10.25
N SER A 534 8.05 9.31 -9.97
CA SER A 534 6.78 9.97 -10.26
C SER A 534 6.56 10.35 -11.72
N ARG A 535 7.63 10.43 -12.50
CA ARG A 535 7.62 10.78 -13.93
C ARG A 535 7.74 9.55 -14.82
N ALA A 536 8.31 8.47 -14.32
CA ALA A 536 8.56 7.26 -15.09
C ALA A 536 7.26 6.65 -15.64
N ASN A 537 7.26 6.36 -16.93
CA ASN A 537 6.19 5.68 -17.64
C ASN A 537 6.25 4.16 -17.45
N SER A 538 7.43 3.61 -17.18
CA SER A 538 7.60 2.19 -16.88
C SER A 538 8.69 1.97 -15.85
N LEU A 539 8.50 0.99 -14.96
CA LEU A 539 9.52 0.48 -14.06
C LEU A 539 9.89 -0.94 -14.46
N ILE A 540 11.19 -1.24 -14.39
CA ILE A 540 11.73 -2.57 -14.57
C ILE A 540 12.28 -3.06 -13.22
N PHE A 541 11.83 -4.24 -12.84
CA PHE A 541 12.25 -4.93 -11.63
C PHE A 541 12.99 -6.21 -12.00
N HIS A 542 14.23 -6.36 -11.58
CA HIS A 542 14.90 -7.66 -11.63
C HIS A 542 14.26 -8.58 -10.59
N TRP A 543 13.64 -9.67 -11.04
CA TRP A 543 12.83 -10.56 -10.21
C TRP A 543 13.69 -11.28 -9.17
N ARG A 544 14.80 -11.90 -9.58
CA ARG A 544 15.64 -12.70 -8.68
C ARG A 544 16.20 -11.89 -7.50
N ASP A 545 16.55 -10.64 -7.75
CA ASP A 545 17.12 -9.71 -6.75
C ASP A 545 16.09 -8.70 -6.25
N LEU A 546 14.79 -8.99 -6.45
CA LEU A 546 13.72 -8.14 -5.97
C LEU A 546 13.66 -8.21 -4.44
N ASP A 547 14.13 -7.16 -3.76
CA ASP A 547 13.91 -7.00 -2.33
C ASP A 547 12.48 -6.50 -2.08
N PRO A 548 11.63 -7.27 -1.36
CA PRO A 548 10.28 -6.85 -1.01
C PRO A 548 10.21 -5.51 -0.27
N ASN A 549 11.26 -5.14 0.47
CA ASN A 549 11.34 -3.88 1.22
C ASN A 549 11.77 -2.69 0.36
N ASP A 550 12.36 -2.96 -0.81
CA ASP A 550 12.88 -1.94 -1.72
C ASP A 550 11.87 -1.58 -2.80
N ILE A 551 10.69 -2.20 -2.87
CA ILE A 551 9.67 -1.90 -3.89
C ILE A 551 9.11 -0.47 -3.67
N PRO A 552 8.86 0.32 -4.74
CA PRO A 552 8.32 1.66 -4.57
C PRO A 552 7.01 1.59 -3.80
N LEU A 553 6.97 2.32 -2.69
CA LEU A 553 5.76 2.45 -1.87
C LEU A 553 4.61 3.07 -2.65
N VAL A 554 4.83 3.69 -3.80
CA VAL A 554 3.77 4.33 -4.57
C VAL A 554 3.83 3.89 -6.02
N ARG A 555 2.71 3.36 -6.51
CA ARG A 555 2.53 3.00 -7.92
C ARG A 555 1.63 3.99 -8.64
N HIS A 556 2.15 4.57 -9.72
CA HIS A 556 1.39 5.47 -10.58
C HIS A 556 0.50 4.69 -11.56
N TRP A 557 -0.72 5.17 -11.85
CA TRP A 557 -1.68 4.46 -12.73
C TRP A 557 -1.20 4.32 -14.17
N ASN A 558 -0.51 5.35 -14.67
CA ASN A 558 0.04 5.39 -16.03
C ASN A 558 1.40 4.72 -16.14
N GLN A 559 1.84 4.05 -15.08
CA GLN A 559 3.16 3.45 -15.00
C GLN A 559 3.04 1.94 -15.11
N SER A 560 3.71 1.36 -16.11
CA SER A 560 3.76 -0.09 -16.25
C SER A 560 4.87 -0.66 -15.37
N TRP A 561 4.57 -1.70 -14.61
CA TRP A 561 5.58 -2.43 -13.84
C TRP A 561 5.91 -3.71 -14.57
N THR A 562 7.18 -3.86 -14.95
CA THR A 562 7.70 -4.99 -15.70
C THR A 562 8.56 -5.84 -14.78
N LEU A 563 8.18 -7.10 -14.59
CA LEU A 563 8.99 -8.07 -13.87
C LEU A 563 9.92 -8.76 -14.87
N PHE A 564 11.21 -8.54 -14.70
CA PHE A 564 12.24 -9.00 -15.61
C PHE A 564 13.08 -10.09 -14.95
N ASN A 565 13.27 -11.22 -15.64
CA ASN A 565 14.07 -12.32 -15.12
C ASN A 565 14.68 -13.16 -16.23
N PHE A 566 15.93 -13.56 -16.04
CA PHE A 566 16.64 -14.47 -16.93
C PHE A 566 16.94 -15.82 -16.29
N GLU A 567 16.62 -15.99 -15.01
CA GLU A 567 16.96 -17.18 -14.25
C GLU A 567 15.79 -18.18 -14.20
N SER A 568 16.09 -19.48 -14.16
CA SER A 568 15.07 -20.52 -14.07
C SER A 568 14.18 -20.42 -12.82
N PRO A 569 12.95 -20.97 -12.83
CA PRO A 569 12.09 -21.07 -11.65
C PRO A 569 12.78 -21.73 -10.45
N MET A 570 13.65 -22.72 -10.68
CA MET A 570 14.37 -23.40 -9.61
C MET A 570 15.39 -22.50 -8.88
N ASN A 571 15.86 -21.43 -9.53
CA ASN A 571 16.82 -20.48 -8.97
C ASN A 571 16.21 -19.07 -8.77
N THR A 572 14.88 -18.96 -8.82
CA THR A 572 14.13 -17.72 -8.64
C THR A 572 13.19 -17.85 -7.44
N LEU A 573 13.07 -16.79 -6.62
CA LEU A 573 12.09 -16.78 -5.54
C LEU A 573 10.70 -16.40 -6.04
N LYS A 574 9.65 -16.97 -5.43
CA LYS A 574 8.27 -16.58 -5.74
C LYS A 574 8.04 -15.10 -5.43
N VAL A 575 7.30 -14.42 -6.29
CA VAL A 575 6.88 -13.03 -6.08
C VAL A 575 5.96 -12.99 -4.87
N ASN A 576 6.13 -12.00 -3.99
CA ASN A 576 5.19 -11.78 -2.90
C ASN A 576 3.75 -11.60 -3.45
N PRO A 577 2.74 -12.33 -2.95
CA PRO A 577 1.35 -12.22 -3.38
C PRO A 577 0.78 -10.79 -3.38
N LEU A 578 1.34 -9.88 -2.57
CA LEU A 578 0.94 -8.48 -2.47
C LEU A 578 1.40 -7.61 -3.66
N PHE A 579 2.32 -8.10 -4.48
CA PHE A 579 2.84 -7.37 -5.63
C PHE A 579 2.05 -7.67 -6.90
N ILE A 580 1.91 -6.66 -7.75
CA ILE A 580 1.19 -6.74 -9.01
C ILE A 580 2.13 -6.26 -10.10
N PHE A 581 2.21 -6.97 -11.22
CA PHE A 581 3.00 -6.55 -12.38
C PHE A 581 2.10 -6.47 -13.62
N ASN A 582 2.41 -5.54 -14.52
CA ASN A 582 1.70 -5.43 -15.80
C ASN A 582 2.27 -6.39 -16.83
N LEU A 583 3.60 -6.50 -16.85
CA LEU A 583 4.34 -7.23 -17.87
C LEU A 583 5.33 -8.19 -17.21
N VAL A 584 5.46 -9.38 -17.76
CA VAL A 584 6.58 -10.28 -17.47
C VAL A 584 7.53 -10.33 -18.67
N ALA A 585 8.81 -10.16 -18.38
CA ALA A 585 9.86 -10.10 -19.38
C ALA A 585 10.91 -11.17 -19.08
N THR A 586 10.75 -12.36 -19.66
CA THR A 586 11.57 -13.54 -19.36
C THR A 586 11.97 -14.30 -20.62
N TYR A 587 12.76 -15.37 -20.45
CA TYR A 587 13.18 -16.23 -21.56
C TYR A 587 12.05 -17.09 -22.14
N ARG A 588 10.97 -17.34 -21.38
CA ARG A 588 9.82 -18.14 -21.83
C ARG A 588 9.11 -17.50 -23.02
N PHE A 589 8.71 -18.31 -24.01
CA PHE A 589 8.10 -17.81 -25.25
C PHE A 589 6.70 -17.23 -25.07
N ASP A 590 6.00 -17.58 -23.98
CA ASP A 590 4.68 -17.07 -23.62
C ASP A 590 4.73 -15.87 -22.63
N SER A 591 5.91 -15.26 -22.47
CA SER A 591 6.07 -13.98 -21.76
C SER A 591 5.51 -12.81 -22.58
N ASP A 592 5.05 -11.75 -21.90
CA ASP A 592 4.60 -10.51 -22.58
C ASP A 592 5.76 -9.88 -23.38
N LEU A 593 6.98 -9.97 -22.84
CA LEU A 593 8.21 -9.56 -23.50
C LEU A 593 9.24 -10.71 -23.47
N VAL A 594 9.31 -11.50 -24.53
CA VAL A 594 10.28 -12.61 -24.62
C VAL A 594 11.71 -12.09 -24.77
N ILE A 595 12.64 -12.53 -23.92
CA ILE A 595 14.05 -12.12 -23.95
C ILE A 595 14.94 -13.34 -24.00
N ARG A 596 15.63 -13.53 -25.14
CA ARG A 596 16.50 -14.67 -25.38
C ARG A 596 17.97 -14.25 -25.27
N TYR A 597 18.78 -15.12 -24.66
CA TYR A 597 20.25 -14.97 -24.57
C TYR A 597 20.91 -14.96 -25.95
N GLY A 598 20.35 -15.65 -26.94
CA GLY A 598 20.83 -15.62 -28.32
C GLY A 598 19.74 -16.00 -29.32
N LEU A 599 20.05 -15.80 -30.59
CA LEU A 599 19.20 -16.07 -31.74
C LEU A 599 20.07 -16.62 -32.87
N VAL A 600 19.49 -17.50 -33.69
CA VAL A 600 20.05 -17.86 -34.99
C VAL A 600 19.29 -17.07 -36.06
N GLU A 601 20.01 -16.31 -36.88
CA GLU A 601 19.46 -15.50 -37.98
C GLU A 601 20.11 -15.92 -39.31
N GLU A 602 19.37 -15.79 -40.40
CA GLU A 602 19.92 -16.02 -41.75
C GLU A 602 20.97 -14.95 -42.09
N ASN A 603 22.00 -15.36 -42.83
CA ASN A 603 23.04 -14.46 -43.30
C ASN A 603 22.48 -13.51 -44.36
N GLU A 604 22.63 -12.21 -44.15
CA GLU A 604 22.26 -11.22 -45.16
C GLU A 604 23.22 -11.33 -46.37
N PHE A 605 22.65 -11.37 -47.59
CA PHE A 605 23.36 -11.64 -48.84
C PHE A 605 24.56 -10.71 -49.15
N ASN A 606 24.72 -9.58 -48.45
CA ASN A 606 25.56 -8.48 -48.90
C ASN A 606 26.77 -8.09 -48.05
N ASN A 607 27.07 -8.70 -46.90
CA ASN A 607 28.37 -8.45 -46.24
C ASN A 607 28.64 -9.43 -45.09
N THR A 608 29.44 -10.48 -45.33
CA THR A 608 30.39 -11.11 -44.38
C THR A 608 31.08 -12.31 -45.04
N LYS A 609 32.29 -12.65 -44.56
CA LYS A 609 32.99 -13.89 -44.94
C LYS A 609 32.07 -15.09 -44.67
N VAL A 610 31.58 -15.74 -45.73
CA VAL A 610 30.77 -16.97 -45.61
C VAL A 610 31.62 -18.03 -44.92
N HIS A 611 31.11 -18.58 -43.82
CA HIS A 611 31.78 -19.66 -43.12
C HIS A 611 31.86 -20.89 -44.03
N SER A 612 33.03 -21.53 -44.14
CA SER A 612 33.22 -22.71 -45.01
C SER A 612 32.30 -23.89 -44.62
N GLY A 613 31.87 -23.92 -43.35
CA GLY A 613 31.11 -25.02 -42.76
C GLY A 613 31.96 -26.27 -42.54
N ASN A 614 33.29 -26.16 -42.67
CA ASN A 614 34.24 -27.24 -42.48
C ASN A 614 35.28 -26.83 -41.42
N VAL A 615 35.51 -27.72 -40.46
CA VAL A 615 36.40 -27.57 -39.31
C VAL A 615 37.44 -28.69 -39.34
N SER A 616 38.72 -28.35 -39.13
CA SER A 616 39.80 -29.34 -39.04
C SER A 616 39.83 -29.99 -37.65
N LEU A 617 39.98 -31.31 -37.61
CA LEU A 617 40.17 -32.08 -36.37
C LEU A 617 41.65 -32.24 -35.96
N GLU A 618 42.59 -31.81 -36.80
CA GLU A 618 44.03 -32.04 -36.61
C GLU A 618 44.55 -31.55 -35.24
N HIS A 619 44.07 -30.39 -34.80
CA HIS A 619 44.49 -29.75 -33.55
C HIS A 619 43.57 -30.07 -32.35
N LYS A 620 42.39 -30.65 -32.60
CA LYS A 620 41.38 -30.98 -31.58
C LYS A 620 41.68 -32.33 -30.94
N THR A 621 42.72 -32.38 -30.11
CA THR A 621 43.20 -33.61 -29.47
C THR A 621 42.36 -34.04 -28.27
N LYS A 622 41.66 -33.10 -27.61
CA LYS A 622 40.87 -33.35 -26.40
C LYS A 622 39.39 -33.59 -26.71
N TRP A 623 38.73 -34.38 -25.86
CA TRP A 623 37.35 -34.82 -26.10
C TRP A 623 36.31 -33.79 -25.70
N ILE A 624 36.12 -33.57 -24.40
CA ILE A 624 35.04 -32.73 -23.88
C ILE A 624 35.62 -31.70 -22.91
N SER A 625 35.19 -30.45 -23.05
CA SER A 625 35.41 -29.40 -22.04
C SER A 625 34.10 -29.00 -21.38
N TRP A 626 34.16 -28.63 -20.10
CA TRP A 626 33.02 -28.12 -19.35
C TRP A 626 33.41 -26.97 -18.42
N PHE A 627 32.85 -25.79 -18.65
CA PHE A 627 33.09 -24.61 -17.81
C PHE A 627 31.95 -24.49 -16.80
N VAL A 628 32.27 -24.73 -15.53
CA VAL A 628 31.25 -24.82 -14.47
C VAL A 628 31.79 -24.35 -13.12
N SER A 629 30.97 -23.59 -12.40
CA SER A 629 31.29 -23.13 -11.05
C SER A 629 30.15 -23.32 -10.05
N ASN A 630 28.96 -23.73 -10.51
CA ASN A 630 27.88 -24.19 -9.64
C ASN A 630 27.82 -25.72 -9.68
N CYS A 631 28.25 -26.35 -8.58
CA CYS A 631 28.51 -27.79 -8.46
C CYS A 631 27.35 -28.57 -7.82
N TYR A 632 26.26 -27.88 -7.46
CA TYR A 632 25.09 -28.48 -6.84
C TYR A 632 23.86 -27.90 -7.51
N THR A 633 23.24 -28.67 -8.41
CA THR A 633 22.17 -28.14 -9.25
C THR A 633 20.93 -29.01 -9.25
N HIS A 634 19.77 -28.38 -9.45
CA HIS A 634 18.49 -29.09 -9.57
C HIS A 634 18.45 -30.04 -10.78
N SER A 635 19.25 -29.74 -11.81
CA SER A 635 19.39 -30.61 -12.99
C SER A 635 20.16 -31.91 -12.73
N LEU A 636 20.90 -31.99 -11.62
CA LEU A 636 21.86 -33.06 -11.33
C LEU A 636 22.91 -33.27 -12.44
N ARG A 637 23.20 -32.22 -13.23
CA ARG A 637 24.16 -32.26 -14.34
C ARG A 637 25.55 -32.72 -13.90
N GLU A 638 25.95 -32.37 -12.67
CA GLU A 638 27.22 -32.80 -12.09
C GLU A 638 27.30 -34.32 -11.94
N LYS A 639 26.20 -34.99 -11.55
CA LYS A 639 26.15 -36.45 -11.45
C LYS A 639 26.16 -37.10 -12.83
N TYR A 640 25.45 -36.51 -13.78
CA TYR A 640 25.48 -37.00 -15.16
C TYR A 640 26.92 -36.95 -15.71
N VAL A 641 27.63 -35.82 -15.51
CA VAL A 641 29.00 -35.64 -15.99
C VAL A 641 29.99 -36.51 -15.23
N ASP A 642 29.82 -36.71 -13.92
CA ASP A 642 30.63 -37.65 -13.14
C ASP A 642 30.57 -39.07 -13.74
N HIS A 643 29.37 -39.57 -14.02
CA HIS A 643 29.21 -40.86 -14.70
C HIS A 643 29.74 -40.85 -16.14
N LEU A 644 29.53 -39.78 -16.91
CA LEU A 644 30.08 -39.65 -18.26
C LEU A 644 31.62 -39.73 -18.28
N SER A 645 32.26 -39.14 -17.26
CA SER A 645 33.72 -39.07 -17.12
C SER A 645 34.38 -40.45 -16.98
N HIS A 646 33.62 -41.48 -16.62
CA HIS A 646 34.09 -42.87 -16.59
C HIS A 646 34.26 -43.48 -18.00
N TYR A 647 33.59 -42.92 -19.01
CA TYR A 647 33.56 -43.46 -20.37
C TYR A 647 34.31 -42.60 -21.38
N ILE A 648 34.42 -41.29 -21.14
CA ILE A 648 35.09 -40.34 -22.03
C ILE A 648 35.70 -39.21 -21.20
N THR A 649 36.89 -38.73 -21.57
CA THR A 649 37.58 -37.67 -20.82
C THR A 649 36.80 -36.35 -20.88
N VAL A 650 36.46 -35.82 -19.70
CA VAL A 650 35.84 -34.51 -19.52
C VAL A 650 36.78 -33.61 -18.72
N ASP A 651 37.29 -32.57 -19.36
CA ASP A 651 38.10 -31.54 -18.69
C ASP A 651 37.17 -30.49 -18.08
N ILE A 652 37.17 -30.41 -16.75
CA ILE A 652 36.28 -29.53 -15.98
C ILE A 652 37.04 -28.29 -15.53
N TYR A 653 36.60 -27.14 -16.03
CA TYR A 653 37.15 -25.81 -15.75
C TYR A 653 36.24 -25.03 -14.78
N GLY A 654 36.84 -24.32 -13.84
CA GLY A 654 36.14 -23.51 -12.83
C GLY A 654 36.02 -24.22 -11.48
N ALA A 655 35.21 -23.67 -10.58
CA ALA A 655 35.19 -24.09 -9.17
C ALA A 655 34.81 -25.56 -8.92
N CYS A 656 34.17 -26.23 -9.88
CA CYS A 656 33.79 -27.64 -9.75
C CYS A 656 34.85 -28.62 -10.30
N GLY A 657 35.95 -28.10 -10.84
CA GLY A 657 37.02 -28.89 -11.42
C GLY A 657 38.39 -28.43 -10.96
N LYS A 658 39.43 -29.03 -11.53
CA LYS A 658 40.84 -28.72 -11.21
C LYS A 658 41.47 -27.73 -12.20
N LEU A 659 40.82 -27.50 -13.35
CA LEU A 659 41.34 -26.62 -14.39
C LEU A 659 40.76 -25.22 -14.23
N SER A 660 41.52 -24.21 -14.68
CA SER A 660 41.07 -22.82 -14.67
C SER A 660 41.48 -22.11 -15.97
N CYS A 661 40.68 -21.13 -16.37
CA CYS A 661 40.99 -20.23 -17.48
C CYS A 661 40.55 -18.83 -17.05
N ASN A 662 41.46 -17.87 -17.06
CA ASN A 662 41.24 -16.53 -16.49
C ASN A 662 41.43 -15.44 -17.57
N PRO A 663 40.48 -14.49 -17.72
CA PRO A 663 39.18 -14.47 -17.07
C PRO A 663 38.27 -15.60 -17.59
N PRO A 664 37.47 -16.25 -16.73
CA PRO A 664 36.62 -17.37 -17.13
C PRO A 664 35.61 -16.92 -18.18
N GLN A 665 35.27 -17.83 -19.11
CA GLN A 665 34.30 -17.58 -20.19
C GLN A 665 34.65 -16.36 -21.07
N SER A 666 35.94 -16.02 -21.19
CA SER A 666 36.41 -15.01 -22.14
C SER A 666 36.54 -15.56 -23.56
N ASP A 667 36.56 -14.67 -24.54
CA ASP A 667 36.83 -15.01 -25.95
C ASP A 667 38.11 -15.84 -26.13
N HIS A 668 39.18 -15.50 -25.39
CA HIS A 668 40.41 -16.30 -25.38
C HIS A 668 40.17 -17.75 -24.89
N CYS A 669 39.41 -17.93 -23.80
CA CYS A 669 39.08 -19.26 -23.29
C CYS A 669 38.24 -20.06 -24.29
N TYR A 670 37.26 -19.42 -24.95
CA TYR A 670 36.45 -20.09 -25.96
C TYR A 670 37.24 -20.44 -27.22
N LYS A 671 38.19 -19.60 -27.65
CA LYS A 671 39.13 -19.93 -28.75
C LYS A 671 40.07 -21.07 -28.40
N MET A 672 40.53 -21.16 -27.16
CA MET A 672 41.29 -22.33 -26.68
C MET A 672 40.43 -23.59 -26.77
N ILE A 673 39.18 -23.53 -26.31
CA ILE A 673 38.23 -24.65 -26.40
C ILE A 673 37.99 -25.05 -27.86
N GLU A 674 37.70 -24.08 -28.73
CA GLU A 674 37.52 -24.26 -30.17
C GLU A 674 38.75 -24.90 -30.83
N ARG A 675 39.97 -24.53 -30.43
CA ARG A 675 41.18 -25.13 -30.99
C ARG A 675 41.42 -26.56 -30.52
N ASP A 676 41.27 -26.81 -29.21
CA ASP A 676 41.81 -28.00 -28.56
C ASP A 676 40.77 -29.12 -28.36
N TYR A 677 39.48 -28.78 -28.30
CA TYR A 677 38.41 -29.72 -27.94
C TYR A 677 37.45 -30.01 -29.10
N ARG A 678 36.96 -31.25 -29.13
CA ARG A 678 35.92 -31.68 -30.07
C ARG A 678 34.52 -31.24 -29.65
N PHE A 679 34.23 -31.28 -28.35
CA PHE A 679 32.90 -31.00 -27.81
C PHE A 679 32.94 -30.11 -26.57
N TYR A 680 31.84 -29.41 -26.33
CA TYR A 680 31.65 -28.56 -25.15
C TYR A 680 30.30 -28.83 -24.48
N LEU A 681 30.30 -29.03 -23.16
CA LEU A 681 29.07 -29.23 -22.40
C LEU A 681 28.38 -27.91 -22.10
N SER A 682 27.20 -27.73 -22.71
CA SER A 682 26.28 -26.59 -22.51
C SER A 682 25.14 -26.97 -21.56
N PHE A 683 25.47 -27.66 -20.46
CA PHE A 683 24.48 -28.23 -19.55
C PHE A 683 23.87 -27.17 -18.63
N GLU A 684 22.54 -27.08 -18.61
CA GLU A 684 21.82 -26.08 -17.81
C GLU A 684 21.76 -26.48 -16.34
N ASN A 685 21.72 -25.47 -15.44
CA ASN A 685 21.58 -25.69 -14.01
C ASN A 685 20.16 -26.13 -13.59
N SER A 686 19.19 -26.10 -14.51
CA SER A 686 17.81 -26.53 -14.29
C SER A 686 17.19 -27.02 -15.59
N ILE A 687 16.37 -28.07 -15.52
CA ILE A 687 15.61 -28.58 -16.66
C ILE A 687 14.25 -27.89 -16.65
N CYS A 688 14.14 -26.79 -17.39
CA CYS A 688 12.92 -25.98 -17.46
C CYS A 688 12.54 -25.67 -18.90
N THR A 689 11.24 -25.59 -19.15
CA THR A 689 10.64 -25.22 -20.44
C THR A 689 11.29 -23.94 -20.96
N ASP A 690 11.69 -23.92 -22.23
CA ASP A 690 12.34 -22.81 -22.96
C ASP A 690 13.69 -22.31 -22.40
N TYR A 691 14.24 -22.92 -21.34
CA TYR A 691 15.43 -22.40 -20.66
C TYR A 691 16.73 -22.79 -21.38
N ALA A 692 17.27 -21.84 -22.14
CA ALA A 692 18.55 -21.95 -22.85
C ALA A 692 19.36 -20.66 -22.69
N THR A 693 20.51 -20.76 -22.03
CA THR A 693 21.28 -19.63 -21.49
C THR A 693 22.57 -19.36 -22.24
N GLU A 694 23.40 -18.44 -21.72
CA GLU A 694 24.73 -18.13 -22.24
C GLU A 694 25.62 -19.38 -22.42
N LYS A 695 25.37 -20.45 -21.65
CA LYS A 695 26.11 -21.73 -21.74
C LYS A 695 26.04 -22.32 -23.14
N LEU A 696 24.87 -22.25 -23.79
CA LEU A 696 24.68 -22.67 -25.18
C LEU A 696 25.04 -21.54 -26.15
N TRP A 697 24.53 -20.33 -25.92
CA TRP A 697 24.62 -19.28 -26.93
C TRP A 697 26.04 -18.77 -27.14
N ASN A 698 26.86 -18.68 -26.08
CA ASN A 698 28.23 -18.18 -26.21
C ASN A 698 29.08 -19.13 -27.06
N ILE A 699 28.96 -20.44 -26.82
CA ILE A 699 29.79 -21.45 -27.50
C ILE A 699 29.38 -21.65 -28.96
N MET A 700 28.09 -21.47 -29.29
CA MET A 700 27.55 -21.62 -30.65
C MET A 700 28.19 -20.67 -31.68
N GLN A 701 28.83 -19.59 -31.22
CA GLN A 701 29.58 -18.67 -32.07
C GLN A 701 30.87 -19.30 -32.62
N TYR A 702 31.45 -20.26 -31.91
CA TYR A 702 32.74 -20.88 -32.21
C TYR A 702 32.56 -22.21 -32.95
N ASP A 703 33.62 -22.70 -33.56
CA ASP A 703 33.66 -23.95 -34.34
C ASP A 703 33.88 -25.16 -33.45
N ILE A 704 32.94 -25.37 -32.55
CA ILE A 704 32.85 -26.54 -31.68
C ILE A 704 31.40 -26.98 -31.51
N ILE A 705 31.18 -28.28 -31.41
CA ILE A 705 29.84 -28.84 -31.28
C ILE A 705 29.38 -28.75 -29.81
N PRO A 706 28.31 -28.01 -29.50
CA PRO A 706 27.75 -27.99 -28.16
C PRO A 706 26.94 -29.26 -27.90
N ILE A 707 27.09 -29.79 -26.69
CA ILE A 707 26.25 -30.84 -26.14
C ILE A 707 25.30 -30.21 -25.14
N VAL A 708 24.00 -30.29 -25.38
CA VAL A 708 22.97 -29.67 -24.56
C VAL A 708 22.32 -30.68 -23.63
N TYR A 709 21.96 -30.21 -22.44
CA TYR A 709 21.20 -30.96 -21.44
C TYR A 709 20.39 -29.94 -20.66
N GLY A 710 19.09 -29.85 -20.95
CA GLY A 710 18.20 -28.78 -20.50
C GLY A 710 16.74 -29.09 -20.85
N GLY A 711 15.81 -28.25 -20.39
CA GLY A 711 14.36 -28.44 -20.64
C GLY A 711 13.81 -27.66 -21.84
N ALA A 712 14.68 -26.99 -22.61
CA ALA A 712 14.27 -26.25 -23.80
C ALA A 712 13.97 -27.18 -24.97
N ASN A 713 12.99 -26.82 -25.80
CA ASN A 713 12.82 -27.47 -27.10
C ASN A 713 13.82 -26.88 -28.11
N TYR A 714 15.00 -27.50 -28.20
CA TYR A 714 16.09 -27.02 -29.05
C TYR A 714 15.76 -27.01 -30.55
N THR A 715 14.81 -27.83 -31.02
CA THR A 715 14.40 -27.85 -32.43
C THR A 715 13.74 -26.55 -32.88
N HIS A 716 13.14 -25.80 -31.95
CA HIS A 716 12.56 -24.48 -32.21
C HIS A 716 13.59 -23.35 -32.09
N LEU A 717 14.74 -23.63 -31.49
CA LEU A 717 15.78 -22.65 -31.19
C LEU A 717 16.93 -22.67 -32.19
N LEU A 718 17.28 -23.87 -32.66
CA LEU A 718 18.53 -24.14 -33.36
C LEU A 718 18.28 -24.90 -34.66
N PRO A 719 19.09 -24.66 -35.71
CA PRO A 719 19.06 -25.47 -36.91
C PRO A 719 19.29 -26.96 -36.59
N PRO A 720 18.67 -27.90 -37.31
CA PRO A 720 19.02 -29.31 -37.22
C PRO A 720 20.52 -29.52 -37.44
N MET A 721 21.10 -30.52 -36.77
CA MET A 721 22.54 -30.81 -36.87
C MET A 721 23.42 -29.60 -36.49
N SER A 722 23.06 -28.86 -35.44
CA SER A 722 23.94 -27.81 -34.88
C SER A 722 24.39 -28.08 -33.44
N TYR A 723 23.81 -29.10 -32.80
CA TYR A 723 24.05 -29.48 -31.41
C TYR A 723 23.82 -30.98 -31.21
N ILE A 724 24.29 -31.52 -30.09
CA ILE A 724 23.99 -32.88 -29.63
C ILE A 724 23.13 -32.81 -28.39
N ASP A 725 21.92 -33.37 -28.43
CA ASP A 725 21.05 -33.46 -27.26
C ASP A 725 21.38 -34.69 -26.42
N ALA A 726 21.67 -34.47 -25.13
CA ALA A 726 21.99 -35.50 -24.15
C ALA A 726 20.82 -35.83 -23.21
N THR A 727 19.70 -35.10 -23.28
CA THR A 727 18.56 -35.20 -22.33
C THR A 727 18.01 -36.62 -22.20
N GLU A 728 17.90 -37.34 -23.31
CA GLU A 728 17.36 -38.72 -23.35
C GLU A 728 18.42 -39.82 -23.41
N LEU A 729 19.71 -39.47 -23.39
CA LEU A 729 20.82 -40.44 -23.51
C LEU A 729 21.39 -40.79 -22.13
N ARG A 730 21.70 -42.07 -21.91
CA ARG A 730 22.55 -42.48 -20.78
C ARG A 730 23.99 -42.00 -21.02
N PRO A 731 24.80 -41.77 -19.96
CA PRO A 731 26.18 -41.31 -20.12
C PRO A 731 27.03 -42.18 -21.06
N ILE A 732 26.89 -43.51 -21.01
CA ILE A 732 27.57 -44.44 -21.93
C ILE A 732 27.12 -44.27 -23.38
N GLU A 733 25.82 -44.06 -23.63
CA GLU A 733 25.27 -43.88 -24.97
C GLU A 733 25.75 -42.56 -25.56
N LEU A 734 25.80 -41.51 -24.73
CA LEU A 734 26.39 -40.24 -25.12
C LEU A 734 27.88 -40.43 -25.46
N ALA A 735 28.68 -41.06 -24.61
CA ALA A 735 30.10 -41.32 -24.87
C ALA A 735 30.32 -42.05 -26.21
N ASN A 736 29.58 -43.14 -26.46
CA ASN A 736 29.65 -43.89 -27.72
C ASN A 736 29.31 -43.02 -28.93
N LYS A 737 28.25 -42.20 -28.83
CA LYS A 737 27.86 -41.25 -29.87
C LYS A 737 28.96 -40.22 -30.14
N LEU A 738 29.59 -39.69 -29.09
CA LEU A 738 30.68 -38.72 -29.20
C LEU A 738 31.95 -39.33 -29.81
N PHE A 739 32.32 -40.57 -29.47
CA PHE A 739 33.44 -41.27 -30.10
C PHE A 739 33.22 -41.47 -31.60
N ARG A 740 32.00 -41.85 -32.01
CA ARG A 740 31.64 -42.04 -33.43
C ARG A 740 31.74 -40.73 -34.21
N ILE A 741 31.21 -39.64 -33.66
CA ILE A 741 31.19 -38.33 -34.34
C ILE A 741 32.59 -37.70 -34.32
N GLY A 742 33.25 -37.69 -33.18
CA GLY A 742 34.54 -37.01 -32.98
C GLY A 742 35.74 -37.70 -33.63
N SER A 743 35.61 -38.98 -34.00
CA SER A 743 36.65 -39.72 -34.72
C SER A 743 36.50 -39.68 -36.25
N ASN A 744 35.41 -39.10 -36.77
CA ASN A 744 35.13 -39.06 -38.20
C ASN A 744 34.92 -37.61 -38.66
N SER A 745 35.90 -37.07 -39.38
CA SER A 745 35.89 -35.68 -39.88
C SER A 745 34.68 -35.36 -40.75
N GLU A 746 34.16 -36.31 -41.53
CA GLU A 746 32.97 -36.08 -42.36
C GLU A 746 31.72 -35.92 -41.50
N LEU A 747 31.50 -36.84 -40.55
CA LEU A 747 30.37 -36.77 -39.62
C LEU A 747 30.44 -35.54 -38.71
N TYR A 748 31.63 -35.21 -38.20
CA TYR A 748 31.86 -34.01 -37.40
C TYR A 748 31.49 -32.74 -38.18
N ASN A 749 31.92 -32.64 -39.45
CA ASN A 749 31.64 -31.48 -40.29
C ASN A 749 30.17 -31.33 -40.70
N GLN A 750 29.35 -32.38 -40.61
CA GLN A 750 27.89 -32.22 -40.78
C GLN A 750 27.31 -31.23 -39.77
N TYR A 751 27.90 -31.12 -38.57
CA TYR A 751 27.41 -30.23 -37.51
C TYR A 751 27.72 -28.74 -37.72
N PHE A 752 28.49 -28.37 -38.75
CA PHE A 752 28.86 -26.98 -39.05
C PHE A 752 28.28 -26.46 -40.36
N LYS A 753 27.56 -27.31 -41.13
CA LYS A 753 26.95 -26.92 -42.41
C LYS A 753 25.97 -25.76 -42.25
N TRP A 754 25.23 -25.70 -41.14
CA TRP A 754 24.27 -24.63 -40.86
C TRP A 754 24.92 -23.24 -40.83
N LYS A 755 26.19 -23.12 -40.42
CA LYS A 755 26.91 -21.83 -40.37
C LYS A 755 27.11 -21.17 -41.74
N ARG A 756 26.89 -21.89 -42.85
CA ARG A 756 26.90 -21.33 -44.21
C ARG A 756 25.75 -20.36 -44.44
N GLN A 757 24.59 -20.67 -43.88
CA GLN A 757 23.34 -19.96 -44.09
C GLN A 757 22.93 -19.10 -42.91
N PHE A 758 23.38 -19.44 -41.70
CA PHE A 758 22.98 -18.77 -40.49
C PHE A 758 24.17 -18.32 -39.65
N HIS A 759 23.95 -17.31 -38.82
CA HIS A 759 24.88 -16.87 -37.78
C HIS A 759 24.15 -16.70 -36.44
N VAL A 760 24.93 -16.71 -35.36
CA VAL A 760 24.43 -16.48 -34.00
C VAL A 760 24.49 -14.99 -33.69
N LYS A 761 23.42 -14.45 -33.09
CA LYS A 761 23.31 -13.04 -32.72
C LYS A 761 22.77 -12.84 -31.32
N GLY A 762 23.33 -11.89 -30.59
CA GLY A 762 22.80 -11.41 -29.31
C GLY A 762 23.54 -11.87 -28.06
N THR A 763 24.64 -12.60 -28.22
CA THR A 763 25.58 -13.04 -27.18
C THR A 763 26.36 -11.88 -26.55
N ASP A 764 26.66 -10.84 -27.32
CA ASP A 764 27.47 -9.68 -26.89
C ASP A 764 26.66 -8.54 -26.26
N ASP A 765 25.34 -8.66 -26.18
CA ASP A 765 24.46 -7.66 -25.57
C ASP A 765 23.54 -8.34 -24.54
N PRO A 766 24.12 -8.83 -23.44
CA PRO A 766 23.44 -9.69 -22.48
C PRO A 766 22.32 -8.97 -21.72
N PHE A 767 22.15 -7.66 -21.87
CA PHE A 767 21.33 -6.92 -20.92
C PHE A 767 20.45 -5.81 -21.48
N ASN A 768 20.84 -5.04 -22.51
CA ASN A 768 20.28 -3.70 -22.60
C ASN A 768 19.42 -3.39 -23.80
N SER A 769 19.92 -3.52 -25.02
CA SER A 769 19.19 -2.85 -26.11
C SER A 769 17.93 -3.62 -26.53
N LYS A 770 17.91 -4.96 -26.51
CA LYS A 770 16.78 -5.74 -27.03
C LYS A 770 15.52 -5.60 -26.17
N ILE A 771 15.62 -5.78 -24.85
CA ILE A 771 14.50 -5.57 -23.92
C ILE A 771 14.04 -4.12 -23.99
N LEU A 772 14.97 -3.16 -23.96
CA LEU A 772 14.61 -1.75 -23.97
C LEU A 772 13.94 -1.35 -25.27
N CYS A 773 14.42 -1.84 -26.42
CA CYS A 773 13.76 -1.59 -27.70
C CYS A 773 12.35 -2.20 -27.77
N LYS A 774 12.16 -3.40 -27.21
CA LYS A 774 10.83 -4.02 -27.10
C LYS A 774 9.93 -3.22 -26.15
N MET A 775 10.45 -2.71 -25.05
CA MET A 775 9.71 -1.87 -24.11
C MET A 775 9.36 -0.51 -24.70
N CYS A 776 10.31 0.18 -25.36
CA CYS A 776 10.06 1.43 -26.06
C CYS A 776 8.99 1.24 -27.14
N HIS A 777 9.07 0.14 -27.91
CA HIS A 777 8.04 -0.23 -28.88
C HIS A 777 6.67 -0.43 -28.19
N HIS A 778 6.64 -1.23 -27.12
CA HIS A 778 5.42 -1.51 -26.37
C HIS A 778 4.78 -0.22 -25.83
N MET A 779 5.56 0.67 -25.21
CA MET A 779 5.06 1.94 -24.66
C MET A 779 4.53 2.88 -25.76
N LYS A 780 5.12 2.87 -26.96
CA LYS A 780 4.68 3.70 -28.08
C LYS A 780 3.34 3.26 -28.64
N HIS A 781 3.13 1.95 -28.76
CA HIS A 781 2.00 1.37 -29.50
C HIS A 781 0.86 0.85 -28.62
N ASN A 782 1.12 0.47 -27.37
CA ASN A 782 0.12 -0.11 -26.46
C ASN A 782 -0.24 0.88 -25.34
N LYS A 783 -1.07 1.88 -25.65
CA LYS A 783 -1.49 2.93 -24.70
C LYS A 783 -2.53 2.47 -23.67
N GLU A 784 -3.22 1.35 -23.90
CA GLU A 784 -4.20 0.78 -22.97
C GLU A 784 -3.59 -0.38 -22.20
N MET A 785 -3.34 -0.20 -20.90
CA MET A 785 -2.86 -1.28 -20.01
C MET A 785 -4.01 -2.23 -19.66
N LYS A 786 -4.24 -3.24 -20.51
CA LYS A 786 -5.45 -4.07 -20.43
C LYS A 786 -5.39 -5.24 -19.45
N HIS A 787 -4.24 -5.60 -18.89
CA HIS A 787 -4.17 -6.72 -17.96
C HIS A 787 -3.11 -6.50 -16.88
N GLN A 788 -3.51 -6.69 -15.62
CA GLN A 788 -2.60 -6.79 -14.48
C GLN A 788 -2.54 -8.26 -14.11
N ARG A 789 -1.34 -8.87 -14.13
CA ARG A 789 -1.17 -10.22 -13.60
C ARG A 789 -0.92 -10.11 -12.10
N THR A 790 -1.72 -10.82 -11.32
CA THR A 790 -1.48 -10.98 -9.89
C THR A 790 -0.20 -11.79 -9.67
N ALA A 791 0.52 -11.54 -8.57
CA ALA A 791 1.66 -12.38 -8.21
C ALA A 791 1.29 -13.86 -8.10
N LYS A 792 0.04 -14.21 -7.76
CA LYS A 792 -0.46 -15.59 -7.78
C LYS A 792 -0.46 -16.18 -9.18
N GLU A 793 -0.97 -15.45 -10.17
CA GLU A 793 -0.98 -15.90 -11.57
C GLU A 793 0.45 -16.02 -12.11
N ILE A 794 1.31 -15.04 -11.82
CA ILE A 794 2.73 -15.07 -12.22
C ILE A 794 3.44 -16.27 -11.59
N ASN A 795 3.26 -16.50 -10.28
CA ASN A 795 3.88 -17.62 -9.58
C ASN A 795 3.33 -18.96 -10.08
N SER A 796 2.02 -19.07 -10.34
CA SER A 796 1.45 -20.29 -10.88
C SER A 796 1.99 -20.58 -12.28
N TRP A 797 2.02 -19.57 -13.15
CA TRP A 797 2.52 -19.68 -14.51
C TRP A 797 4.01 -20.05 -14.56
N TYR A 798 4.84 -19.41 -13.73
CA TYR A 798 6.30 -19.57 -13.81
C TYR A 798 6.82 -20.81 -13.09
N PHE A 799 6.22 -21.22 -11.98
CA PHE A 799 6.75 -22.31 -11.15
C PHE A 799 6.03 -23.65 -11.33
N ASN A 800 4.74 -23.66 -11.69
CA ASN A 800 4.01 -24.92 -11.74
C ASN A 800 4.24 -25.62 -13.08
N ASN A 801 4.61 -26.90 -13.04
CA ASN A 801 4.84 -27.77 -14.21
C ASN A 801 5.76 -27.17 -15.28
N THR A 802 6.66 -26.26 -14.88
CA THR A 802 7.56 -25.56 -15.81
C THR A 802 8.94 -26.19 -15.84
N CYS A 803 9.34 -26.82 -14.73
CA CYS A 803 10.62 -27.49 -14.60
C CYS A 803 10.43 -28.93 -14.14
N ASP A 804 11.20 -29.84 -14.74
CA ASP A 804 11.17 -31.25 -14.40
C ASP A 804 12.07 -31.55 -13.20
N ILE A 805 11.58 -32.43 -12.33
CA ILE A 805 12.42 -33.03 -11.28
C ILE A 805 13.15 -34.21 -11.91
N VAL A 806 14.41 -34.00 -12.24
CA VAL A 806 15.23 -34.97 -12.97
C VAL A 806 15.49 -36.21 -12.12
N LYS A 807 15.18 -37.38 -12.67
CA LYS A 807 15.80 -38.64 -12.28
C LYS A 807 16.88 -38.94 -13.32
N VAL A 808 18.15 -38.76 -12.97
CA VAL A 808 19.25 -39.02 -13.91
C VAL A 808 19.17 -40.49 -14.34
N LYS A 809 19.04 -40.75 -15.65
CA LYS A 809 19.07 -42.10 -16.22
C LYS A 809 20.51 -42.60 -16.18
N LEU A 810 20.92 -43.12 -15.02
CA LEU A 810 22.29 -43.58 -14.75
C LEU A 810 22.55 -45.03 -15.20
N PHE A 811 21.49 -45.82 -15.39
CA PHE A 811 21.56 -47.25 -15.71
C PHE A 811 20.81 -47.56 -16.99
#